data_AF-A0A7J7SYQ9-F1
#
_entry.id   AF-A0A7J7SYQ9-F1
#
_cell.length_a   1.000
_cell.length_b   1.000
_cell.length_c   1.000
_cell.angle_alpha   90.00
_cell.angle_beta   90.00
_cell.angle_gamma   90.00
#
_symmetry.space_group_name_H-M   'P 1'
#
loop_
_entity.id
_entity.type
_entity.pdbx_description
1 polymer ?
#
loop_
_entity_poly.entity_id
_entity_poly.type
_entity_poly.pdbx_seq_one_letter_code
_entity_poly.pdbx_strand_id
1 'polypeptide(L)'
;MPFGLKLRRTRRYNVLSKNCFVTRIRLLDSSVIECTLSVESTGQECLEAVAQRLELRETHYFGLWFLSKSQQARWVELEKPLKKHLDKFANEPLLFFGVMFYVPNVSWLQQEATRYQYYLQVKKDVLEGRLRCTLEQVVRLAGLAVQADFGDYNHFDSQDFLREYVLFPMDLALEEAVLEELTQKVAQEHKAHSGILPAEAELMYINEVERLDGFGQEIFPVKDNHGNSVHLGIFFMGIFVRNRIGRQAVIHRWNDIGNITHTKSTILVELVNKEETALFHTDDIENAKYISRLFATRHKFYKQNKICTEQSNSPPPIRRQPTWSRSSLPRQQPYILPPMHVQCGEHYSETHTSQDSIFHGNEDAFYCNSHNSLDLNYLNGTITNGSVCSVHSINSLNCSQSFIQASPVSSNLSIPGSDIMRADYIPSHRHSAIIVPSYRPTPDYETVMRQMKRGVMHTDSQSQSLRNLNIINTHAYNHPEELVYSQPEMRERHPYTVPYGPQGGYSNKLNLEKQKMAGLEAQKRPLMLAALNGLSVARVSGREESRVDGTRVPMDERFRTLKKKLEEGMVFTEYEQIPKKKANGIFSTAALPENAERSRIREVVPYEENRVELIPTKENNTGYINASHIKVVVGGAEWHYIATQGPLPHTCHDFWQMVWEQGANVIAMVTAEEEGGRTKSHRYWPKLGSKHSSATYGKFKVTTKFRTDSGCYATTGLKVKHLLSGQERTVWHLQYTDWPDHGCPEDVQGFLSYLEEIQSVRRHTNSMLEGTKNQHPPIVVHCSAGVGRTGVVILSELMIYCLEHNEKVEVPMMLRLLREQRMFMIQTIAQYKFVYQVLIQFLQNSRLI
;
A
#
# COMPACT_ATOMS: atom_id res chain seq x y z
N MET A 1 -31.94 -31.89 45.83
CA MET A 1 -30.73 -32.15 46.64
C MET A 1 -29.48 -31.76 45.83
N PRO A 2 -28.34 -31.44 46.46
CA PRO A 2 -27.29 -30.63 45.86
C PRO A 2 -26.10 -31.44 45.32
N PHE A 3 -25.25 -30.80 44.49
CA PHE A 3 -23.78 -30.77 44.68
C PHE A 3 -23.15 -29.61 43.90
N GLY A 4 -22.49 -28.69 44.61
CA GLY A 4 -21.89 -27.49 44.02
C GLY A 4 -20.42 -27.67 43.64
N LEU A 5 -20.13 -28.20 42.44
CA LEU A 5 -18.77 -28.28 41.93
C LEU A 5 -18.26 -26.90 41.46
N LYS A 6 -17.57 -26.19 42.36
CA LYS A 6 -16.81 -24.97 42.03
C LYS A 6 -15.60 -25.30 41.16
N LEU A 7 -15.80 -25.48 39.85
CA LEU A 7 -14.71 -25.55 38.89
C LEU A 7 -13.89 -24.24 38.96
N ARG A 8 -12.67 -24.38 39.47
CA ARG A 8 -11.69 -23.32 39.65
C ARG A 8 -11.47 -22.63 38.31
N ARG A 9 -11.70 -21.31 38.21
CA ARG A 9 -11.45 -20.53 36.99
C ARG A 9 -10.00 -20.77 36.52
N THR A 10 -9.82 -21.61 35.50
CA THR A 10 -8.61 -21.60 34.71
C THR A 10 -8.48 -20.21 34.11
N ARG A 11 -7.44 -19.48 34.51
CA ARG A 11 -7.07 -18.25 33.82
C ARG A 11 -6.71 -18.66 32.40
N ARG A 12 -7.61 -18.43 31.43
CA ARG A 12 -7.24 -18.43 30.02
C ARG A 12 -6.05 -17.47 29.91
N TYR A 13 -4.91 -17.98 29.46
CA TYR A 13 -3.73 -17.14 29.20
C TYR A 13 -4.06 -16.27 28.00
N ASN A 14 -4.63 -15.10 28.30
CA ASN A 14 -5.04 -14.14 27.29
C ASN A 14 -3.78 -13.39 26.83
N VAL A 15 -2.98 -14.04 25.98
CA VAL A 15 -1.80 -13.44 25.34
C VAL A 15 -2.21 -12.55 24.14
N LEU A 16 -3.30 -11.80 24.33
CA LEU A 16 -3.35 -10.42 23.89
C LEU A 16 -2.29 -9.66 24.70
N SER A 17 -1.03 -9.78 24.29
CA SER A 17 0.02 -8.91 24.79
C SER A 17 -0.40 -7.48 24.45
N LYS A 18 -0.44 -6.59 25.44
CA LYS A 18 -0.77 -5.16 25.22
C LYS A 18 0.41 -4.40 24.57
N ASN A 19 1.31 -5.16 23.97
CA ASN A 19 2.71 -4.84 23.69
C ASN A 19 3.08 -5.12 22.23
N CYS A 20 2.08 -5.30 21.35
CA CYS A 20 2.29 -5.30 19.89
C CYS A 20 1.46 -4.21 19.21
N PHE A 21 1.80 -3.89 17.96
CA PHE A 21 1.01 -3.07 17.04
C PHE A 21 1.24 -3.55 15.60
N VAL A 22 0.34 -3.18 14.69
CA VAL A 22 0.50 -3.41 13.25
C VAL A 22 0.73 -2.06 12.58
N THR A 23 1.63 -2.02 11.61
CA THR A 23 1.82 -0.87 10.71
C THR A 23 1.86 -1.36 9.27
N ARG A 24 1.30 -0.58 8.36
CA ARG A 24 1.36 -0.85 6.92
C ARG A 24 2.56 -0.13 6.32
N ILE A 25 3.29 -0.78 5.42
CA ILE A 25 4.38 -0.17 4.65
C ILE A 25 4.05 -0.29 3.17
N ARG A 26 3.85 0.84 2.48
CA ARG A 26 3.78 0.88 1.01
C ARG A 26 5.19 0.78 0.43
N LEU A 27 5.39 -0.16 -0.49
CA LEU A 27 6.66 -0.41 -1.16
C LEU A 27 6.77 0.40 -2.47
N LEU A 28 7.92 0.31 -3.15
CA LEU A 28 8.22 1.14 -4.31
C LEU A 28 7.50 0.69 -5.59
N ASP A 29 7.09 -0.57 -5.65
CA ASP A 29 6.15 -1.14 -6.64
C ASP A 29 4.68 -0.77 -6.35
N SER A 30 4.43 0.03 -5.30
CA SER A 30 3.12 0.39 -4.74
C SER A 30 2.32 -0.73 -4.07
N SER A 31 2.89 -1.93 -3.89
CA SER A 31 2.32 -2.96 -3.00
C SER A 31 2.33 -2.50 -1.53
N VAL A 32 1.58 -3.16 -0.64
CA VAL A 32 1.47 -2.76 0.77
C VAL A 32 1.59 -3.98 1.69
N ILE A 33 2.72 -4.07 2.40
CA ILE A 33 2.96 -5.15 3.38
C ILE A 33 2.59 -4.71 4.80
N GLU A 34 2.11 -5.64 5.62
CA GLU A 34 1.88 -5.41 7.05
C GLU A 34 3.04 -5.94 7.92
N CYS A 35 3.52 -5.12 8.85
CA CYS A 35 4.45 -5.55 9.89
C CYS A 35 3.75 -5.54 11.26
N THR A 36 3.60 -6.72 11.86
CA THR A 36 3.27 -6.85 13.28
C THR A 36 4.56 -6.73 14.09
N LEU A 37 4.65 -5.73 14.94
CA LEU A 37 5.85 -5.37 15.70
C LEU A 37 5.55 -5.22 17.18
N SER A 38 6.56 -5.32 18.04
CA SER A 38 6.39 -4.99 19.46
C SER A 38 6.29 -3.47 19.67
N VAL A 39 5.69 -3.00 20.77
CA VAL A 39 5.65 -1.57 21.12
C VAL A 39 7.03 -0.98 21.49
N GLU A 40 8.03 -1.85 21.65
CA GLU A 40 9.43 -1.48 21.93
C GLU A 40 10.28 -1.52 20.65
N SER A 41 9.84 -2.28 19.64
CA SER A 41 10.58 -2.48 18.38
C SER A 41 10.82 -1.17 17.63
N THR A 42 12.01 -1.11 17.07
CA THR A 42 12.62 0.05 16.44
C THR A 42 12.20 0.23 14.98
N GLY A 43 12.49 1.40 14.41
CA GLY A 43 12.38 1.59 12.96
C GLY A 43 13.34 0.69 12.17
N GLN A 44 14.50 0.36 12.75
CA GLN A 44 15.49 -0.55 12.17
C GLN A 44 14.95 -1.98 12.02
N GLU A 45 14.40 -2.58 13.08
CA GLU A 45 13.76 -3.91 13.02
C GLU A 45 12.60 -3.94 12.00
N CYS A 46 11.84 -2.83 11.88
CA CYS A 46 10.80 -2.71 10.86
C CYS A 46 11.39 -2.69 9.45
N LEU A 47 12.47 -1.95 9.21
CA LEU A 47 13.16 -1.88 7.92
C LEU A 47 13.77 -3.24 7.54
N GLU A 48 14.33 -3.96 8.50
CA GLU A 48 14.84 -5.33 8.31
C GLU A 48 13.72 -6.32 7.96
N ALA A 49 12.54 -6.19 8.58
CA ALA A 49 11.34 -6.98 8.22
C ALA A 49 10.71 -6.59 6.85
N VAL A 50 11.06 -5.43 6.28
CA VAL A 50 10.79 -5.10 4.87
C VAL A 50 11.87 -5.73 3.97
N ALA A 51 13.15 -5.48 4.29
CA ALA A 51 14.28 -5.96 3.53
C ALA A 51 14.30 -7.49 3.36
N GLN A 52 13.95 -8.25 4.40
CA GLN A 52 13.87 -9.71 4.34
C GLN A 52 12.82 -10.20 3.32
N ARG A 53 11.72 -9.46 3.11
CA ARG A 53 10.70 -9.79 2.10
C ARG A 53 11.11 -9.39 0.68
N LEU A 54 11.95 -8.37 0.55
CA LEU A 54 12.54 -7.91 -0.71
C LEU A 54 13.90 -8.56 -1.03
N GLU A 55 14.32 -9.54 -0.22
CA GLU A 55 15.62 -10.22 -0.26
C GLU A 55 16.86 -9.28 -0.23
N LEU A 56 16.69 -8.05 0.23
CA LEU A 56 17.71 -7.00 0.22
C LEU A 56 18.81 -7.24 1.25
N ARG A 57 20.07 -7.20 0.80
CA ARG A 57 21.28 -7.28 1.64
C ARG A 57 21.90 -5.90 1.88
N GLU A 58 21.81 -5.00 0.89
CA GLU A 58 22.33 -3.62 0.98
C GLU A 58 21.28 -2.67 1.60
N THR A 59 20.71 -3.09 2.74
CA THR A 59 19.60 -2.41 3.43
C THR A 59 19.91 -0.97 3.83
N HIS A 60 21.19 -0.66 3.99
CA HIS A 60 21.72 0.62 4.44
C HIS A 60 21.51 1.80 3.47
N TYR A 61 21.15 1.57 2.21
CA TYR A 61 20.74 2.64 1.29
C TYR A 61 19.27 3.10 1.50
N PHE A 62 18.46 2.28 2.17
CA PHE A 62 17.02 2.47 2.26
C PHE A 62 16.59 3.01 3.63
N GLY A 63 15.35 3.46 3.70
CA GLY A 63 14.71 3.90 4.93
C GLY A 63 13.19 3.75 4.85
N LEU A 64 12.54 4.12 5.96
CA LEU A 64 11.09 4.23 6.06
C LEU A 64 10.73 5.70 6.32
N TRP A 65 9.67 6.21 5.70
CA TRP A 65 9.14 7.55 5.96
C TRP A 65 7.61 7.52 6.15
N PHE A 66 7.05 8.60 6.69
CA PHE A 66 5.61 8.78 6.92
C PHE A 66 5.19 10.22 6.63
N LEU A 67 3.89 10.45 6.42
CA LEU A 67 3.31 11.79 6.40
C LEU A 67 3.05 12.27 7.84
N SER A 68 3.62 13.42 8.19
CA SER A 68 3.42 14.06 9.49
C SER A 68 1.99 14.57 9.66
N LYS A 69 1.61 14.93 10.89
CA LYS A 69 0.39 15.69 11.19
C LYS A 69 0.34 17.10 10.53
N SER A 70 1.45 17.56 9.95
CA SER A 70 1.57 18.77 9.11
C SER A 70 1.58 18.46 7.59
N GLN A 71 1.27 17.22 7.18
CA GLN A 71 1.33 16.74 5.79
C GLN A 71 2.70 16.89 5.11
N GLN A 72 3.77 16.85 5.92
CA GLN A 72 5.16 16.85 5.47
C GLN A 72 5.72 15.42 5.54
N ALA A 73 6.40 14.97 4.49
CA ALA A 73 7.13 13.70 4.54
C ALA A 73 8.27 13.79 5.57
N ARG A 74 8.37 12.79 6.46
CA ARG A 74 9.46 12.68 7.44
C ARG A 74 10.00 11.26 7.51
N TRP A 75 11.32 11.11 7.43
CA TRP A 75 12.03 9.84 7.65
C TRP A 75 11.86 9.37 9.11
N VAL A 76 11.78 8.05 9.29
CA VAL A 76 11.76 7.39 10.59
C VAL A 76 13.14 7.48 11.24
N GLU A 77 13.18 7.87 12.52
CA GLU A 77 14.41 7.77 13.32
C GLU A 77 14.65 6.29 13.68
N LEU A 78 15.31 5.55 12.77
CA LEU A 78 15.43 4.07 12.79
C LEU A 78 15.90 3.49 14.13
N GLU A 79 16.82 4.18 14.82
CA GLU A 79 17.37 3.82 16.14
C GLU A 79 16.34 3.87 17.30
N LYS A 80 15.06 4.20 17.06
CA LYS A 80 14.06 4.47 18.12
C LYS A 80 12.79 3.62 18.00
N PRO A 81 12.11 3.35 19.14
CA PRO A 81 10.84 2.60 19.16
C PRO A 81 9.79 3.23 18.23
N LEU A 82 9.46 2.51 17.17
CA LEU A 82 8.72 3.01 16.01
C LEU A 82 7.32 3.51 16.40
N LYS A 83 6.61 2.77 17.25
CA LYS A 83 5.27 3.15 17.72
C LYS A 83 5.25 4.53 18.37
N LYS A 84 6.19 4.80 19.30
CA LYS A 84 6.29 6.09 20.00
C LYS A 84 6.62 7.23 19.03
N HIS A 85 7.32 6.95 17.94
CA HIS A 85 7.62 7.91 16.88
C HIS A 85 6.36 8.25 16.06
N LEU A 86 5.62 7.23 15.62
CA LEU A 86 4.37 7.36 14.86
C LEU A 86 3.26 8.04 15.69
N ASP A 87 2.97 7.53 16.90
CA ASP A 87 1.97 8.10 17.81
C ASP A 87 2.18 9.61 18.02
N LYS A 88 3.44 10.05 18.14
CA LYS A 88 3.77 11.47 18.27
C LYS A 88 3.60 12.25 16.95
N PHE A 89 4.23 11.83 15.86
CA PHE A 89 4.44 12.71 14.69
C PHE A 89 3.59 12.39 13.45
N ALA A 90 3.16 11.14 13.25
CA ALA A 90 2.50 10.71 12.02
C ALA A 90 1.01 11.07 11.99
N ASN A 91 0.47 11.32 10.79
CA ASN A 91 -0.97 11.49 10.58
C ASN A 91 -1.71 10.15 10.74
N GLU A 92 -1.12 9.08 10.19
CA GLU A 92 -1.69 7.72 10.12
C GLU A 92 -0.58 6.66 10.31
N PRO A 93 -0.92 5.40 10.70
CA PRO A 93 0.02 4.29 10.81
C PRO A 93 0.39 3.68 9.44
N LEU A 94 0.63 4.54 8.45
CA LEU A 94 1.12 4.18 7.12
C LEU A 94 2.55 4.71 6.94
N LEU A 95 3.46 3.76 6.70
CA LEU A 95 4.83 4.00 6.31
C LEU A 95 4.99 3.81 4.81
N PHE A 96 6.08 4.35 4.28
CA PHE A 96 6.52 4.21 2.90
C PHE A 96 7.99 3.79 2.92
N PHE A 97 8.32 2.75 2.14
CA PHE A 97 9.70 2.36 1.88
C PHE A 97 10.30 3.22 0.77
N GLY A 98 11.60 3.51 0.84
CA GLY A 98 12.29 4.31 -0.18
C GLY A 98 13.80 4.43 0.03
N VAL A 99 14.50 4.95 -0.97
CA VAL A 99 15.95 5.22 -0.91
C VAL A 99 16.19 6.45 -0.02
N MET A 100 16.91 6.24 1.08
CA MET A 100 17.28 7.30 2.01
C MET A 100 18.65 7.92 1.67
N PHE A 101 19.54 7.15 1.02
CA PHE A 101 20.88 7.56 0.64
C PHE A 101 21.14 7.23 -0.83
N TYR A 102 21.14 8.27 -1.68
CA TYR A 102 21.45 8.16 -3.10
C TYR A 102 22.96 8.03 -3.31
N VAL A 103 23.38 7.29 -4.33
CA VAL A 103 24.78 7.08 -4.74
C VAL A 103 25.13 7.92 -5.98
N PRO A 104 26.41 8.33 -6.15
CA PRO A 104 26.84 9.17 -7.28
C PRO A 104 26.90 8.44 -8.63
N ASN A 105 26.89 7.10 -8.61
CA ASN A 105 26.79 6.26 -9.80
C ASN A 105 26.24 4.88 -9.41
N VAL A 106 25.50 4.22 -10.31
CA VAL A 106 24.88 2.91 -10.06
C VAL A 106 25.85 1.78 -9.69
N SER A 107 27.14 1.88 -10.04
CA SER A 107 28.18 0.86 -9.73
C SER A 107 28.43 0.64 -8.23
N TRP A 108 27.93 1.50 -7.35
CA TRP A 108 27.95 1.29 -5.90
C TRP A 108 26.94 0.23 -5.42
N LEU A 109 25.94 -0.13 -6.23
CA LEU A 109 24.85 -1.05 -5.88
C LEU A 109 25.15 -2.47 -6.41
N GLN A 110 25.62 -3.37 -5.54
CA GLN A 110 26.15 -4.67 -5.94
C GLN A 110 25.05 -5.69 -6.23
N GLN A 111 23.97 -5.71 -5.45
CA GLN A 111 22.88 -6.67 -5.60
C GLN A 111 21.82 -6.19 -6.61
N GLU A 112 21.33 -7.11 -7.43
CA GLU A 112 20.29 -6.85 -8.42
C GLU A 112 18.98 -6.34 -7.80
N ALA A 113 18.50 -6.97 -6.71
CA ALA A 113 17.35 -6.48 -5.95
C ALA A 113 17.53 -5.04 -5.42
N THR A 114 18.76 -4.64 -5.05
CA THR A 114 19.06 -3.25 -4.67
C THR A 114 18.90 -2.32 -5.86
N ARG A 115 19.43 -2.70 -7.04
CA ARG A 115 19.29 -1.93 -8.28
C ARG A 115 17.83 -1.82 -8.70
N TYR A 116 17.06 -2.91 -8.67
CA TYR A 116 15.63 -2.91 -8.98
C TYR A 116 14.82 -1.96 -8.08
N GLN A 117 15.04 -2.02 -6.76
CA GLN A 117 14.37 -1.09 -5.84
C GLN A 117 14.85 0.36 -6.05
N TYR A 118 16.12 0.59 -6.39
CA TYR A 118 16.63 1.90 -6.75
C TYR A 118 16.01 2.43 -8.06
N TYR A 119 15.84 1.57 -9.07
CA TYR A 119 15.13 1.84 -10.33
C TYR A 119 13.68 2.25 -10.06
N LEU A 120 12.93 1.49 -9.26
CA LEU A 120 11.55 1.84 -8.90
C LEU A 120 11.46 3.19 -8.19
N GLN A 121 12.40 3.51 -7.29
CA GLN A 121 12.50 4.83 -6.69
C GLN A 121 12.76 5.91 -7.76
N VAL A 122 13.80 5.78 -8.59
CA VAL A 122 14.12 6.85 -9.54
C VAL A 122 13.07 7.01 -10.64
N LYS A 123 12.37 5.93 -11.04
CA LYS A 123 11.20 6.00 -11.92
C LYS A 123 10.05 6.77 -11.28
N LYS A 124 9.77 6.50 -10.01
CA LYS A 124 8.79 7.27 -9.24
C LYS A 124 9.17 8.75 -9.11
N ASP A 125 10.46 9.05 -8.90
CA ASP A 125 10.97 10.43 -8.80
C ASP A 125 10.79 11.21 -10.12
N VAL A 126 10.97 10.56 -11.27
CA VAL A 126 10.64 11.13 -12.59
C VAL A 126 9.13 11.30 -12.75
N LEU A 127 8.33 10.26 -12.50
CA LEU A 127 6.87 10.29 -12.74
C LEU A 127 6.11 11.24 -11.80
N GLU A 128 6.62 11.50 -10.59
CA GLU A 128 6.07 12.51 -9.66
C GLU A 128 6.55 13.95 -9.97
N GLY A 129 7.29 14.18 -11.06
CA GLY A 129 7.80 15.51 -11.44
C GLY A 129 8.86 16.07 -10.47
N ARG A 130 9.51 15.20 -9.67
CA ARG A 130 10.55 15.62 -8.70
C ARG A 130 11.91 15.84 -9.36
N LEU A 131 12.14 15.26 -10.54
CA LEU A 131 13.34 15.46 -11.36
C LEU A 131 13.01 16.22 -12.64
N ARG A 132 13.95 17.07 -13.09
CA ARG A 132 13.76 17.92 -14.27
C ARG A 132 14.28 17.25 -15.52
N CYS A 133 13.36 16.81 -16.38
CA CYS A 133 13.64 16.17 -17.66
C CYS A 133 13.27 17.09 -18.85
N THR A 134 14.01 17.02 -19.94
CA THR A 134 13.51 17.47 -21.25
C THR A 134 12.53 16.46 -21.83
N LEU A 135 11.74 16.85 -22.84
CA LEU A 135 10.78 15.96 -23.48
C LEU A 135 11.44 14.74 -24.14
N GLU A 136 12.66 14.92 -24.68
CA GLU A 136 13.49 13.83 -25.21
C GLU A 136 13.92 12.85 -24.11
N GLN A 137 14.40 13.37 -22.97
CA GLN A 137 14.77 12.55 -21.81
C GLN A 137 13.58 11.78 -21.25
N VAL A 138 12.40 12.41 -21.17
CA VAL A 138 11.15 11.74 -20.75
C VAL A 138 10.82 10.57 -21.69
N VAL A 139 10.90 10.76 -23.01
CA VAL A 139 10.62 9.70 -23.99
C VAL A 139 11.63 8.55 -23.91
N ARG A 140 12.94 8.83 -23.80
CA ARG A 140 13.98 7.80 -23.64
C ARG A 140 13.83 7.03 -22.33
N LEU A 141 13.61 7.72 -21.22
CA LEU A 141 13.35 7.10 -19.92
C LEU A 141 12.10 6.23 -19.97
N ALA A 142 11.00 6.71 -20.57
CA ALA A 142 9.79 5.93 -20.75
C ALA A 142 10.04 4.66 -21.59
N GLY A 143 10.81 4.74 -22.69
CA GLY A 143 11.22 3.58 -23.49
C GLY A 143 12.02 2.54 -22.68
N LEU A 144 13.01 2.99 -21.91
CA LEU A 144 13.79 2.15 -20.99
C LEU A 144 12.91 1.52 -19.90
N ALA A 145 11.97 2.27 -19.33
CA ALA A 145 11.04 1.77 -18.31
C ALA A 145 10.03 0.76 -18.87
N VAL A 146 9.66 0.85 -20.15
CA VAL A 146 8.85 -0.18 -20.81
C VAL A 146 9.68 -1.45 -21.04
N GLN A 147 10.91 -1.34 -21.54
CA GLN A 147 11.80 -2.51 -21.69
C GLN A 147 12.09 -3.20 -20.34
N ALA A 148 12.26 -2.44 -19.26
CA ALA A 148 12.47 -2.97 -17.92
C ALA A 148 11.20 -3.65 -17.33
N ASP A 149 10.02 -3.04 -17.44
CA ASP A 149 8.79 -3.60 -16.84
C ASP A 149 8.14 -4.71 -17.69
N PHE A 150 8.34 -4.72 -19.01
CA PHE A 150 7.61 -5.58 -19.95
C PHE A 150 8.51 -6.47 -20.84
N GLY A 151 9.83 -6.24 -20.88
CA GLY A 151 10.75 -6.93 -21.79
C GLY A 151 10.57 -6.51 -23.26
N ASP A 152 11.08 -7.33 -24.19
CA ASP A 152 11.18 -6.97 -25.61
C ASP A 152 9.86 -6.52 -26.27
N TYR A 153 9.98 -5.49 -27.11
CA TYR A 153 8.93 -4.96 -27.99
C TYR A 153 8.17 -6.05 -28.76
N ASN A 154 8.87 -7.09 -29.23
CA ASN A 154 8.30 -8.17 -30.05
C ASN A 154 7.44 -9.17 -29.25
N HIS A 155 7.31 -9.04 -27.93
CA HIS A 155 6.41 -9.86 -27.12
C HIS A 155 4.93 -9.45 -27.20
N PHE A 156 4.62 -8.34 -27.88
CA PHE A 156 3.27 -7.75 -27.93
C PHE A 156 2.80 -7.53 -29.39
N ASP A 157 1.63 -8.09 -29.74
CA ASP A 157 1.03 -7.95 -31.08
C ASP A 157 0.65 -6.49 -31.43
N SER A 158 0.41 -5.65 -30.41
CA SER A 158 0.22 -4.21 -30.56
C SER A 158 0.82 -3.44 -29.38
N GLN A 159 0.98 -2.13 -29.57
CA GLN A 159 1.52 -1.21 -28.56
C GLN A 159 0.42 -0.47 -27.79
N ASP A 160 -0.86 -0.91 -27.89
CA ASP A 160 -1.98 -0.24 -27.23
C ASP A 160 -1.88 -0.27 -25.69
N PHE A 161 -1.16 -1.24 -25.12
CA PHE A 161 -0.89 -1.33 -23.68
C PHE A 161 -0.17 -0.09 -23.12
N LEU A 162 0.57 0.63 -23.96
CA LEU A 162 1.24 1.88 -23.59
C LEU A 162 0.24 2.97 -23.17
N ARG A 163 -1.01 2.94 -23.64
CA ARG A 163 -2.06 3.89 -23.21
C ARG A 163 -2.63 3.59 -21.81
N GLU A 164 -2.43 2.38 -21.29
CA GLU A 164 -2.82 2.01 -19.90
C GLU A 164 -1.66 2.16 -18.89
N TYR A 165 -0.42 2.34 -19.37
CA TYR A 165 0.78 2.46 -18.54
C TYR A 165 1.18 3.93 -18.29
N VAL A 166 1.77 4.21 -17.12
CA VAL A 166 2.11 5.60 -16.71
C VAL A 166 3.48 5.97 -17.26
N LEU A 167 3.52 6.43 -18.51
CA LEU A 167 4.74 6.79 -19.24
C LEU A 167 5.36 8.13 -18.82
N PHE A 168 4.55 9.10 -18.41
CA PHE A 168 4.94 10.51 -18.38
C PHE A 168 4.72 11.16 -16.99
N PRO A 169 5.58 12.13 -16.60
CA PRO A 169 5.43 12.91 -15.37
C PRO A 169 4.06 13.57 -15.19
N MET A 170 3.56 13.63 -13.95
CA MET A 170 2.24 14.18 -13.63
C MET A 170 2.10 15.69 -13.86
N ASP A 171 3.20 16.43 -13.98
CA ASP A 171 3.24 17.87 -14.27
C ASP A 171 3.29 18.18 -15.78
N LEU A 172 3.50 17.18 -16.64
CA LEU A 172 3.41 17.31 -18.10
C LEU A 172 1.95 17.36 -18.57
N ALA A 173 1.35 18.54 -18.41
CA ALA A 173 0.04 18.88 -18.98
C ALA A 173 0.13 18.94 -20.53
N LEU A 174 -0.19 17.82 -21.17
CA LEU A 174 -0.13 17.62 -22.62
C LEU A 174 -1.53 17.57 -23.25
N GLU A 175 -1.67 18.09 -24.47
CA GLU A 175 -2.85 17.87 -25.31
C GLU A 175 -2.87 16.44 -25.85
N GLU A 176 -4.07 15.87 -26.05
CA GLU A 176 -4.29 14.46 -26.41
C GLU A 176 -3.55 14.04 -27.69
N ALA A 177 -3.48 14.92 -28.70
CA ALA A 177 -2.72 14.67 -29.93
C ALA A 177 -1.19 14.60 -29.70
N VAL A 178 -0.65 15.44 -28.80
CA VAL A 178 0.78 15.44 -28.45
C VAL A 178 1.11 14.23 -27.57
N LEU A 179 0.19 13.82 -26.70
CA LEU A 179 0.30 12.61 -25.89
C LEU A 179 0.40 11.34 -26.75
N GLU A 180 -0.43 11.22 -27.78
CA GLU A 180 -0.38 10.10 -28.73
C GLU A 180 0.94 10.11 -29.55
N GLU A 181 1.40 11.28 -30.03
CA GLU A 181 2.70 11.41 -30.73
C GLU A 181 3.87 10.98 -29.82
N LEU A 182 3.86 11.38 -28.56
CA LEU A 182 4.89 11.00 -27.59
C LEU A 182 4.82 9.51 -27.24
N THR A 183 3.62 8.94 -27.12
CA THR A 183 3.41 7.50 -26.91
C THR A 183 3.97 6.70 -28.10
N GLN A 184 3.78 7.19 -29.33
CA GLN A 184 4.36 6.59 -30.53
C GLN A 184 5.91 6.69 -30.55
N LYS A 185 6.51 7.75 -30.00
CA LYS A 185 7.97 7.85 -29.84
C LYS A 185 8.50 6.91 -28.76
N VAL A 186 7.78 6.73 -27.65
CA VAL A 186 8.12 5.71 -26.64
C VAL A 186 8.11 4.30 -27.24
N ALA A 187 7.13 3.97 -28.09
CA ALA A 187 7.12 2.70 -28.82
C ALA A 187 8.35 2.54 -29.75
N GLN A 188 8.92 3.64 -30.28
CA GLN A 188 10.14 3.61 -31.09
C GLN A 188 11.40 3.39 -30.25
N GLU A 189 11.53 4.05 -29.09
CA GLU A 189 12.62 3.79 -28.14
C GLU A 189 12.56 2.36 -27.59
N HIS A 190 11.37 1.88 -27.18
CA HIS A 190 11.17 0.49 -26.73
C HIS A 190 11.58 -0.51 -27.81
N LYS A 191 11.20 -0.26 -29.07
CA LYS A 191 11.67 -1.07 -30.21
C LYS A 191 13.19 -1.04 -30.37
N ALA A 192 13.82 0.12 -30.19
CA ALA A 192 15.28 0.28 -30.25
C ALA A 192 16.02 -0.42 -29.09
N HIS A 193 15.32 -0.77 -28.00
CA HIS A 193 15.86 -1.52 -26.86
C HIS A 193 15.61 -3.05 -26.93
N SER A 194 15.03 -3.56 -28.04
CA SER A 194 14.82 -5.00 -28.23
C SER A 194 16.12 -5.81 -28.09
N GLY A 195 16.12 -6.83 -27.26
CA GLY A 195 17.26 -7.68 -26.93
C GLY A 195 18.04 -7.25 -25.67
N ILE A 196 17.71 -6.11 -25.07
CA ILE A 196 18.30 -5.66 -23.78
C ILE A 196 17.55 -6.33 -22.64
N LEU A 197 18.28 -6.98 -21.71
CA LEU A 197 17.65 -7.66 -20.58
C LEU A 197 17.00 -6.64 -19.61
N PRO A 198 15.89 -6.97 -18.92
CA PRO A 198 15.24 -6.06 -17.96
C PRO A 198 16.19 -5.42 -16.95
N ALA A 199 17.03 -6.22 -16.28
CA ALA A 199 18.03 -5.74 -15.32
C ALA A 199 19.13 -4.84 -15.93
N GLU A 200 19.33 -4.88 -17.25
CA GLU A 200 20.22 -3.98 -17.99
C GLU A 200 19.48 -2.69 -18.41
N ALA A 201 18.21 -2.78 -18.79
CA ALA A 201 17.34 -1.62 -19.03
C ALA A 201 17.12 -0.80 -17.73
N GLU A 202 16.96 -1.46 -16.58
CA GLU A 202 16.98 -0.84 -15.24
C GLU A 202 18.30 -0.07 -14.99
N LEU A 203 19.43 -0.71 -15.30
CA LEU A 203 20.75 -0.11 -15.14
C LEU A 203 20.91 1.12 -16.05
N MET A 204 20.46 1.04 -17.30
CA MET A 204 20.44 2.16 -18.24
C MET A 204 19.52 3.29 -17.79
N TYR A 205 18.35 2.98 -17.23
CA TYR A 205 17.42 3.96 -16.66
C TYR A 205 18.08 4.73 -15.50
N ILE A 206 18.70 4.02 -14.55
CA ILE A 206 19.41 4.67 -13.43
C ILE A 206 20.58 5.53 -13.95
N ASN A 207 21.36 5.01 -14.92
CA ASN A 207 22.48 5.73 -15.53
C ASN A 207 22.06 7.02 -16.26
N GLU A 208 20.85 7.12 -16.81
CA GLU A 208 20.34 8.36 -17.42
C GLU A 208 19.76 9.30 -16.34
N VAL A 209 19.07 8.77 -15.33
CA VAL A 209 18.51 9.58 -14.23
C VAL A 209 19.58 10.19 -13.32
N GLU A 210 20.73 9.54 -13.10
CA GLU A 210 21.83 10.09 -12.30
C GLU A 210 22.44 11.40 -12.85
N ARG A 211 22.06 11.78 -14.09
CA ARG A 211 22.52 12.97 -14.81
C ARG A 211 21.56 14.17 -14.72
N LEU A 212 20.39 14.04 -14.10
CA LEU A 212 19.33 15.07 -14.07
C LEU A 212 19.50 16.10 -12.93
N ASP A 213 19.13 17.37 -13.14
CA ASP A 213 18.99 18.32 -12.02
C ASP A 213 17.85 17.87 -11.09
N GLY A 214 18.14 17.85 -9.80
CA GLY A 214 17.30 17.26 -8.76
C GLY A 214 17.76 15.87 -8.29
N PHE A 215 18.63 15.15 -9.02
CA PHE A 215 18.97 13.76 -8.66
C PHE A 215 19.53 13.63 -7.24
N GLY A 216 18.83 12.84 -6.40
CA GLY A 216 19.17 12.65 -4.99
C GLY A 216 19.11 13.91 -4.11
N GLN A 217 18.48 14.99 -4.57
CA GLN A 217 18.34 16.26 -3.84
C GLN A 217 17.05 16.28 -3.01
N GLU A 218 17.16 16.52 -1.71
CA GLU A 218 16.01 16.78 -0.81
C GLU A 218 16.09 18.23 -0.31
N ILE A 219 15.00 19.01 -0.43
CA ILE A 219 15.02 20.48 -0.34
C ILE A 219 14.05 21.00 0.73
N PHE A 220 14.54 21.89 1.59
CA PHE A 220 13.80 22.48 2.70
C PHE A 220 13.72 24.02 2.57
N PRO A 221 12.54 24.65 2.69
CA PRO A 221 12.42 26.10 2.77
C PRO A 221 12.90 26.59 4.15
N VAL A 222 13.82 27.56 4.16
CA VAL A 222 14.38 28.17 5.38
C VAL A 222 14.59 29.68 5.16
N LYS A 223 15.10 30.39 6.17
CA LYS A 223 15.62 31.76 6.02
C LYS A 223 17.10 31.82 6.38
N ASP A 224 17.87 32.67 5.70
CA ASP A 224 19.28 32.90 6.02
C ASP A 224 19.44 33.77 7.29
N ASN A 225 20.67 34.21 7.59
CA ASN A 225 20.97 35.14 8.68
C ASN A 225 20.39 36.55 8.50
N HIS A 226 20.05 36.94 7.27
CA HIS A 226 19.50 38.26 6.94
C HIS A 226 17.96 38.22 6.85
N GLY A 227 17.34 37.06 7.10
CA GLY A 227 15.89 36.83 6.98
C GLY A 227 15.41 36.52 5.56
N ASN A 228 16.29 36.46 4.56
CA ASN A 228 15.95 36.12 3.19
C ASN A 228 15.45 34.68 3.11
N SER A 229 14.32 34.45 2.44
CA SER A 229 13.79 33.09 2.24
C SER A 229 14.60 32.35 1.17
N VAL A 230 15.27 31.27 1.56
CA VAL A 230 16.14 30.44 0.71
C VAL A 230 15.75 28.96 0.79
N HIS A 231 16.29 28.15 -0.12
CA HIS A 231 16.14 26.71 -0.12
C HIS A 231 17.45 26.05 0.34
N LEU A 232 17.38 25.32 1.45
CA LEU A 232 18.47 24.51 1.99
C LEU A 232 18.28 23.07 1.52
N GLY A 233 19.13 22.64 0.60
CA GLY A 233 19.11 21.30 0.02
C GLY A 233 20.22 20.39 0.52
N ILE A 234 20.03 19.09 0.38
CA ILE A 234 21.00 18.05 0.73
C ILE A 234 21.03 16.97 -0.35
N PHE A 235 22.22 16.47 -0.66
CA PHE A 235 22.46 15.41 -1.66
C PHE A 235 23.75 14.65 -1.36
N PHE A 236 24.13 13.70 -2.20
CA PHE A 236 25.25 12.78 -1.92
C PHE A 236 26.63 13.42 -1.79
N MET A 237 26.87 14.63 -2.34
CA MET A 237 28.15 15.34 -2.14
C MET A 237 28.17 16.31 -0.94
N GLY A 238 27.02 16.71 -0.40
CA GLY A 238 26.98 17.75 0.63
C GLY A 238 25.63 18.44 0.82
N ILE A 239 25.70 19.64 1.40
CA ILE A 239 24.58 20.57 1.61
C ILE A 239 24.69 21.70 0.57
N PHE A 240 23.58 22.19 0.04
CA PHE A 240 23.56 23.38 -0.82
C PHE A 240 22.52 24.42 -0.39
N VAL A 241 22.77 25.69 -0.71
CA VAL A 241 21.87 26.81 -0.43
C VAL A 241 21.52 27.51 -1.74
N ARG A 242 20.27 27.42 -2.19
CA ARG A 242 19.76 27.97 -3.45
C ARG A 242 18.77 29.11 -3.15
N ASN A 243 19.03 30.33 -3.62
CA ASN A 243 18.07 31.45 -3.49
C ASN A 243 16.79 31.16 -4.31
N ARG A 244 15.63 31.71 -3.93
CA ARG A 244 14.35 31.54 -4.65
C ARG A 244 14.39 31.92 -6.13
N ILE A 245 15.29 32.83 -6.52
CA ILE A 245 15.50 33.27 -7.91
C ILE A 245 16.39 32.25 -8.70
N GLY A 246 16.88 31.18 -8.06
CA GLY A 246 17.54 30.04 -8.70
C GLY A 246 18.95 30.26 -9.28
N ARG A 247 19.43 31.51 -9.37
CA ARG A 247 20.64 31.86 -10.16
C ARG A 247 21.98 31.33 -9.65
N GLN A 248 22.12 31.03 -8.36
CA GLN A 248 23.33 30.45 -7.77
C GLN A 248 22.97 29.52 -6.61
N ALA A 249 23.79 28.48 -6.42
CA ALA A 249 23.74 27.58 -5.27
C ALA A 249 25.14 27.52 -4.62
N VAL A 250 25.24 27.89 -3.34
CA VAL A 250 26.47 27.68 -2.56
C VAL A 250 26.48 26.22 -2.10
N ILE A 251 27.57 25.49 -2.32
CA ILE A 251 27.69 24.07 -1.95
C ILE A 251 28.77 23.91 -0.88
N HIS A 252 28.39 23.29 0.25
CA HIS A 252 29.30 22.86 1.31
C HIS A 252 29.45 21.33 1.20
N ARG A 253 30.64 20.82 0.84
CA ARG A 253 30.85 19.39 0.65
C ARG A 253 30.98 18.68 1.99
N TRP A 254 30.78 17.36 2.04
CA TRP A 254 30.97 16.58 3.29
C TRP A 254 32.36 16.72 3.91
N ASN A 255 33.40 16.94 3.10
CA ASN A 255 34.76 17.18 3.60
C ASN A 255 34.93 18.58 4.24
N ASP A 256 34.08 19.56 3.88
CA ASP A 256 34.13 20.93 4.39
C ASP A 256 33.29 21.12 5.66
N ILE A 257 32.44 20.14 6.00
CA ILE A 257 31.50 20.20 7.13
C ILE A 257 32.08 19.45 8.33
N GLY A 258 32.23 20.15 9.45
CA GLY A 258 32.64 19.55 10.72
C GLY A 258 31.47 18.87 11.41
N ASN A 259 30.40 19.63 11.64
CA ASN A 259 29.29 19.24 12.51
C ASN A 259 27.99 19.96 12.09
N ILE A 260 26.83 19.37 12.41
CA ILE A 260 25.50 19.88 12.04
C ILE A 260 24.59 19.76 13.26
N THR A 261 24.12 20.89 13.78
CA THR A 261 23.34 20.96 15.02
C THR A 261 22.10 21.85 14.86
N HIS A 262 21.31 22.03 15.94
CA HIS A 262 20.24 23.01 16.00
C HIS A 262 20.18 23.67 17.38
N THR A 263 19.75 24.93 17.41
CA THR A 263 19.45 25.68 18.63
C THR A 263 18.14 26.42 18.41
N LYS A 264 17.12 26.13 19.23
CA LYS A 264 15.73 26.60 18.99
C LYS A 264 15.28 26.22 17.56
N SER A 265 14.83 27.18 16.76
CA SER A 265 14.44 26.99 15.35
C SER A 265 15.57 27.32 14.36
N THR A 266 16.82 27.47 14.82
CA THR A 266 17.99 27.68 13.94
C THR A 266 18.77 26.38 13.79
N ILE A 267 19.08 26.00 12.55
CA ILE A 267 20.04 24.94 12.18
C ILE A 267 21.42 25.60 12.09
N LEU A 268 22.44 24.93 12.62
CA LEU A 268 23.84 25.36 12.56
C LEU A 268 24.65 24.34 11.76
N VAL A 269 25.48 24.82 10.83
CA VAL A 269 26.44 24.01 10.05
C VAL A 269 27.83 24.59 10.29
N GLU A 270 28.62 23.87 11.09
CA GLU A 270 30.00 24.21 11.43
C GLU A 270 30.93 23.73 10.30
N LEU A 271 31.76 24.62 9.76
CA LEU A 271 32.66 24.32 8.65
C LEU A 271 34.08 24.05 9.15
N VAL A 272 34.78 23.04 8.61
CA VAL A 272 36.11 22.62 9.08
C VAL A 272 37.18 23.69 8.85
N ASN A 273 37.08 24.41 7.72
CA ASN A 273 38.11 25.32 7.22
C ASN A 273 37.77 26.81 7.43
N LYS A 274 36.77 27.12 8.28
CA LYS A 274 36.31 28.48 8.57
C LYS A 274 35.79 28.58 10.00
N GLU A 275 36.08 29.69 10.68
CA GLU A 275 35.42 30.04 11.95
C GLU A 275 33.94 30.46 11.76
N GLU A 276 33.51 30.68 10.51
CA GLU A 276 32.13 30.98 10.13
C GLU A 276 31.22 29.74 10.25
N THR A 277 30.27 29.78 11.18
CA THR A 277 29.15 28.84 11.23
C THR A 277 28.02 29.32 10.32
N ALA A 278 27.58 28.51 9.36
CA ALA A 278 26.41 28.82 8.55
C ALA A 278 25.12 28.54 9.34
N LEU A 279 24.17 29.47 9.32
CA LEU A 279 22.97 29.46 10.15
C LEU A 279 21.71 29.59 9.30
N PHE A 280 20.70 28.75 9.57
CA PHE A 280 19.46 28.70 8.81
C PHE A 280 18.24 28.61 9.73
N HIS A 281 17.29 29.51 9.57
CA HIS A 281 16.09 29.62 10.41
C HIS A 281 14.90 28.88 9.79
N THR A 282 14.30 27.96 10.55
CA THR A 282 13.04 27.28 10.20
C THR A 282 11.86 27.93 10.91
N ASP A 283 10.63 27.61 10.49
CA ASP A 283 9.42 28.16 11.09
C ASP A 283 9.16 27.66 12.52
N ASP A 284 9.65 26.46 12.87
CA ASP A 284 9.50 25.87 14.21
C ASP A 284 10.70 25.01 14.67
N ILE A 285 10.74 24.71 15.96
CA ILE A 285 11.81 23.97 16.65
C ILE A 285 11.85 22.48 16.26
N GLU A 286 10.70 21.86 15.94
CA GLU A 286 10.67 20.45 15.53
C GLU A 286 11.21 20.26 14.11
N ASN A 287 10.97 21.22 13.20
CA ASN A 287 11.56 21.21 11.86
C ASN A 287 13.08 21.44 11.88
N ALA A 288 13.61 22.41 12.64
CA ALA A 288 15.07 22.55 12.82
C ALA A 288 15.71 21.26 13.36
N LYS A 289 15.04 20.63 14.32
CA LYS A 289 15.46 19.37 14.95
C LYS A 289 15.38 18.16 14.04
N TYR A 290 14.41 18.10 13.13
CA TYR A 290 14.30 17.05 12.11
C TYR A 290 15.37 17.21 11.03
N ILE A 291 15.49 18.41 10.44
CA ILE A 291 16.42 18.68 9.33
C ILE A 291 17.88 18.50 9.78
N SER A 292 18.27 19.07 10.93
CA SER A 292 19.63 18.90 11.45
C SER A 292 19.99 17.43 11.71
N ARG A 293 19.04 16.60 12.17
CA ARG A 293 19.23 15.15 12.33
C ARG A 293 19.37 14.42 11.00
N LEU A 294 18.48 14.68 10.04
CA LEU A 294 18.55 14.09 8.70
C LEU A 294 19.91 14.39 8.04
N PHE A 295 20.36 15.65 8.17
CA PHE A 295 21.62 16.12 7.63
C PHE A 295 22.82 15.48 8.33
N ALA A 296 22.82 15.40 9.67
CA ALA A 296 23.86 14.70 10.43
C ALA A 296 23.92 13.19 10.11
N THR A 297 22.78 12.53 9.95
CA THR A 297 22.70 11.11 9.54
C THR A 297 23.25 10.88 8.14
N ARG A 298 22.91 11.73 7.16
CA ARG A 298 23.49 11.66 5.80
C ARG A 298 24.99 11.98 5.79
N HIS A 299 25.45 13.00 6.52
CA HIS A 299 26.88 13.27 6.68
C HIS A 299 27.63 12.07 7.26
N LYS A 300 27.10 11.46 8.35
CA LYS A 300 27.64 10.22 8.94
C LYS A 300 27.72 9.10 7.91
N PHE A 301 26.64 8.83 7.17
CA PHE A 301 26.58 7.77 6.17
C PHE A 301 27.62 7.96 5.05
N TYR A 302 27.65 9.12 4.39
CA TYR A 302 28.54 9.34 3.25
C TYR A 302 30.01 9.35 3.68
N LYS A 303 30.31 9.89 4.87
CA LYS A 303 31.66 9.90 5.47
C LYS A 303 32.15 8.52 5.90
N GLN A 304 31.26 7.65 6.40
CA GLN A 304 31.60 6.27 6.76
C GLN A 304 31.82 5.38 5.52
N ASN A 305 31.01 5.54 4.48
CA ASN A 305 31.11 4.75 3.25
C ASN A 305 32.08 5.33 2.20
N LYS A 306 32.79 6.43 2.53
CA LYS A 306 33.71 7.19 1.65
C LYS A 306 33.10 7.73 0.34
N ILE A 307 31.78 7.75 0.23
CA ILE A 307 31.08 8.21 -0.97
C ILE A 307 31.37 9.70 -1.19
N CYS A 308 31.95 10.03 -2.35
CA CYS A 308 32.37 11.39 -2.72
C CYS A 308 33.37 12.08 -1.76
N THR A 309 34.00 11.37 -0.82
CA THR A 309 34.99 11.97 0.10
C THR A 309 36.43 11.94 -0.44
N GLU A 310 36.75 11.01 -1.33
CA GLU A 310 38.11 10.89 -1.87
C GLU A 310 38.37 11.96 -2.95
N GLN A 311 39.49 12.68 -2.80
CA GLN A 311 39.98 13.60 -3.82
C GLN A 311 40.42 12.82 -5.06
N SER A 312 40.39 13.46 -6.23
CA SER A 312 40.97 12.90 -7.45
C SER A 312 42.50 12.84 -7.34
N ASN A 313 43.01 11.81 -6.68
CA ASN A 313 44.40 11.40 -6.80
C ASN A 313 44.64 10.96 -8.24
N SER A 314 45.06 11.90 -9.09
CA SER A 314 45.73 11.59 -10.34
C SER A 314 46.83 10.55 -10.04
N PRO A 315 46.91 9.43 -10.77
CA PRO A 315 47.97 8.45 -10.53
C PRO A 315 49.33 9.16 -10.63
N PRO A 316 50.25 8.93 -9.69
CA PRO A 316 51.56 9.58 -9.71
C PRO A 316 52.24 9.29 -11.07
N PRO A 317 52.88 10.27 -11.70
CA PRO A 317 53.43 10.11 -13.04
C PRO A 317 54.36 8.90 -13.08
N ILE A 318 54.09 7.95 -13.98
CA ILE A 318 54.76 6.64 -14.03
C ILE A 318 56.25 6.85 -14.31
N ARG A 319 57.04 6.91 -13.23
CA ARG A 319 58.48 7.09 -13.26
C ARG A 319 59.12 5.78 -13.72
N ARG A 320 59.19 5.59 -15.05
CA ARG A 320 59.83 4.44 -15.70
C ARG A 320 61.24 4.24 -15.12
N GLN A 321 61.43 3.18 -14.33
CA GLN A 321 62.75 2.63 -14.04
C GLN A 321 62.92 1.32 -14.83
N PRO A 322 64.04 1.11 -15.57
CA PRO A 322 64.22 -0.09 -16.37
C PRO A 322 64.59 -1.30 -15.51
N THR A 323 64.06 -2.46 -15.84
CA THR A 323 64.58 -3.75 -15.38
C THR A 323 65.89 -4.06 -16.08
N TRP A 324 67.02 -3.98 -15.37
CA TRP A 324 68.31 -4.51 -15.82
C TRP A 324 68.87 -5.53 -14.83
N SER A 325 68.71 -6.82 -15.16
CA SER A 325 69.58 -7.89 -14.68
C SER A 325 70.97 -7.74 -15.30
N ARG A 326 72.03 -8.11 -14.57
CA ARG A 326 73.43 -7.83 -14.91
C ARG A 326 74.07 -8.97 -15.71
N SER A 327 74.51 -8.72 -16.94
CA SER A 327 75.63 -9.46 -17.58
C SER A 327 76.26 -8.73 -18.78
N SER A 328 77.58 -8.92 -18.94
CA SER A 328 78.42 -8.74 -20.16
C SER A 328 78.41 -7.42 -20.97
N LEU A 329 79.56 -6.73 -20.87
CA LEU A 329 80.16 -5.77 -21.84
C LEU A 329 80.62 -6.49 -23.15
N PRO A 330 81.16 -5.82 -24.22
CA PRO A 330 81.59 -4.42 -24.33
C PRO A 330 81.23 -3.62 -25.62
N ARG A 331 80.92 -2.33 -25.43
CA ARG A 331 81.54 -1.14 -26.08
C ARG A 331 81.96 -1.23 -27.57
N GLN A 332 81.26 -0.49 -28.44
CA GLN A 332 81.90 0.43 -29.40
C GLN A 332 81.14 1.78 -29.49
N GLN A 333 81.90 2.84 -29.69
CA GLN A 333 81.52 4.19 -30.16
C GLN A 333 82.62 4.58 -31.17
N PRO A 334 82.29 5.29 -32.26
CA PRO A 334 82.57 6.73 -32.24
C PRO A 334 81.54 7.63 -32.98
N TYR A 335 81.43 8.86 -32.46
CA TYR A 335 81.23 10.16 -33.14
C TYR A 335 80.63 10.25 -34.56
N ILE A 336 79.65 11.17 -34.74
CA ILE A 336 79.81 12.48 -35.45
C ILE A 336 78.54 13.36 -35.28
N LEU A 337 78.67 14.68 -35.45
CA LEU A 337 77.67 15.77 -35.39
C LEU A 337 77.93 16.73 -36.58
N PRO A 338 77.05 17.70 -36.91
CA PRO A 338 75.64 17.62 -37.31
C PRO A 338 75.49 18.07 -38.81
N PRO A 339 74.80 19.17 -39.20
CA PRO A 339 73.36 19.38 -39.43
C PRO A 339 72.96 19.62 -40.93
N MET A 340 71.71 20.11 -41.15
CA MET A 340 71.23 20.97 -42.26
C MET A 340 70.65 20.37 -43.56
N HIS A 341 69.94 21.28 -44.28
CA HIS A 341 69.40 21.25 -45.65
C HIS A 341 68.02 20.57 -45.91
N VAL A 342 67.06 21.16 -46.67
CA VAL A 342 66.98 22.54 -47.21
C VAL A 342 65.56 22.99 -47.66
N GLN A 343 65.45 24.31 -47.97
CA GLN A 343 64.55 25.14 -48.84
C GLN A 343 63.58 24.45 -49.84
N CYS A 344 62.61 25.13 -50.50
CA CYS A 344 62.43 26.55 -50.90
C CYS A 344 60.91 26.85 -51.12
N GLY A 345 60.39 28.07 -51.30
CA GLY A 345 60.86 29.48 -51.28
C GLY A 345 59.64 30.40 -51.53
N GLU A 346 59.43 31.49 -50.78
CA GLU A 346 59.77 32.90 -51.11
C GLU A 346 58.95 33.55 -52.27
N HIS A 347 58.77 34.88 -52.40
CA HIS A 347 59.23 36.09 -51.63
C HIS A 347 58.00 37.07 -51.47
N TYR A 348 58.03 38.35 -51.04
CA TYR A 348 59.00 39.32 -50.50
C TYR A 348 58.21 40.48 -49.78
N SER A 349 58.83 41.19 -48.83
CA SER A 349 58.57 42.62 -48.44
C SER A 349 57.18 43.02 -47.84
N GLU A 350 57.03 44.08 -47.02
CA GLU A 350 57.98 45.03 -46.40
C GLU A 350 57.45 45.62 -45.06
N THR A 351 58.24 46.49 -44.41
CA THR A 351 57.86 47.25 -43.20
C THR A 351 57.75 48.76 -43.47
N HIS A 352 56.99 49.49 -42.61
CA HIS A 352 57.10 50.93 -42.21
C HIS A 352 55.79 51.76 -42.24
N THR A 353 55.77 52.80 -41.38
CA THR A 353 55.13 54.14 -41.52
C THR A 353 53.59 54.34 -41.61
N SER A 354 53.02 54.77 -40.46
CA SER A 354 52.41 56.10 -40.18
C SER A 354 51.21 56.70 -40.96
N GLN A 355 50.28 57.28 -40.17
CA GLN A 355 49.40 58.47 -40.43
C GLN A 355 48.20 58.31 -41.41
N ASP A 356 46.98 58.65 -40.95
CA ASP A 356 46.22 59.93 -41.09
C ASP A 356 45.61 60.13 -42.50
N SER A 357 44.38 60.66 -42.72
CA SER A 357 43.40 61.38 -41.89
C SER A 357 41.98 60.71 -42.02
N ILE A 358 40.75 61.25 -41.88
CA ILE A 358 40.14 62.61 -41.79
C ILE A 358 38.91 62.58 -40.83
N PHE A 359 38.53 63.77 -40.34
CA PHE A 359 37.27 64.19 -39.66
C PHE A 359 35.95 63.87 -40.41
N HIS A 360 34.71 64.10 -39.92
CA HIS A 360 34.11 64.81 -38.75
C HIS A 360 32.93 63.97 -38.19
N GLY A 361 32.34 64.20 -37.00
CA GLY A 361 32.62 65.16 -35.92
C GLY A 361 31.39 65.43 -35.02
N ASN A 362 31.61 65.82 -33.75
CA ASN A 362 30.66 66.33 -32.72
C ASN A 362 29.54 65.37 -32.25
N GLU A 363 28.99 65.41 -31.02
CA GLU A 363 29.24 66.07 -29.70
C GLU A 363 28.28 65.35 -28.68
N ASP A 364 28.47 65.26 -27.36
CA ASP A 364 29.69 65.42 -26.55
C ASP A 364 29.59 64.60 -25.24
N ALA A 365 30.72 64.03 -24.81
CA ALA A 365 31.37 64.05 -23.48
C ALA A 365 30.57 64.01 -22.13
N PHE A 366 31.11 63.54 -20.97
CA PHE A 366 32.51 63.33 -20.56
C PHE A 366 32.77 62.02 -19.76
N TYR A 367 34.07 61.68 -19.68
CA TYR A 367 34.76 60.59 -18.97
C TYR A 367 34.94 60.83 -17.45
N CYS A 368 35.59 60.02 -16.60
CA CYS A 368 35.74 58.56 -16.38
C CYS A 368 36.69 58.32 -15.16
N ASN A 369 36.69 57.10 -14.59
CA ASN A 369 37.74 56.39 -13.82
C ASN A 369 39.01 57.17 -13.36
N SER A 370 39.48 57.05 -12.11
CA SER A 370 40.24 55.86 -11.65
C SER A 370 40.85 56.07 -10.23
N HIS A 371 41.45 55.01 -9.67
CA HIS A 371 42.05 54.99 -8.32
C HIS A 371 43.36 55.80 -8.20
N ASN A 372 43.61 56.36 -7.01
CA ASN A 372 44.81 55.98 -6.24
C ASN A 372 44.70 56.32 -4.74
N SER A 373 45.61 55.73 -3.95
CA SER A 373 45.74 55.87 -2.49
C SER A 373 46.50 57.13 -2.07
N LEU A 374 46.16 57.72 -0.91
CA LEU A 374 47.06 57.79 0.27
C LEU A 374 46.42 58.56 1.45
N ASP A 375 47.04 58.35 2.62
CA ASP A 375 46.67 58.70 4.00
C ASP A 375 46.36 60.18 4.39
N LEU A 376 45.93 60.29 5.67
CA LEU A 376 46.29 61.32 6.67
C LEU A 376 45.34 62.51 6.97
N ASN A 377 44.48 62.28 7.96
CA ASN A 377 44.37 63.01 9.26
C ASN A 377 43.52 64.30 9.47
N TYR A 378 42.92 64.31 10.68
CA TYR A 378 42.30 65.43 11.44
C TYR A 378 40.97 66.01 10.90
N LEU A 379 40.03 66.53 11.72
CA LEU A 379 40.10 66.94 13.15
C LEU A 379 38.71 66.88 13.88
N ASN A 380 38.67 66.41 15.13
CA ASN A 380 37.66 66.58 16.21
C ASN A 380 36.18 66.11 16.07
N GLY A 381 35.60 65.67 17.20
CA GLY A 381 34.18 65.22 17.28
C GLY A 381 33.61 64.78 18.66
N THR A 382 34.44 64.58 19.70
CA THR A 382 34.08 64.51 21.16
C THR A 382 32.91 63.63 21.68
N ILE A 383 33.26 62.63 22.54
CA ILE A 383 32.60 62.29 23.84
C ILE A 383 31.20 61.61 23.74
N THR A 384 30.89 60.46 24.36
CA THR A 384 31.12 60.01 25.76
C THR A 384 31.76 58.63 25.96
N ASN A 385 32.40 58.42 27.12
CA ASN A 385 33.08 57.18 27.55
C ASN A 385 32.16 56.12 28.22
N GLY A 386 32.64 54.87 28.32
CA GLY A 386 31.93 53.76 28.98
C GLY A 386 32.75 52.50 29.34
N SER A 387 34.00 52.66 29.80
CA SER A 387 34.85 51.73 30.58
C SER A 387 34.33 50.28 30.79
N VAL A 388 34.95 49.23 30.23
CA VAL A 388 36.19 48.55 30.72
C VAL A 388 36.11 48.04 32.17
N CYS A 389 36.23 46.72 32.34
CA CYS A 389 36.98 46.05 33.41
C CYS A 389 37.24 44.57 33.03
N SER A 390 38.18 43.89 33.72
CA SER A 390 38.86 42.69 33.19
C SER A 390 39.09 41.60 34.26
N VAL A 391 39.46 40.39 33.78
CA VAL A 391 40.41 39.44 34.44
C VAL A 391 39.92 38.54 35.61
N HIS A 392 39.79 37.25 35.26
CA HIS A 392 40.24 36.03 35.98
C HIS A 392 39.37 35.29 37.04
N SER A 393 39.68 33.98 37.10
CA SER A 393 39.04 32.85 37.78
C SER A 393 39.46 32.66 39.25
N ILE A 394 38.74 31.80 40.00
CA ILE A 394 39.25 30.57 40.69
C ILE A 394 38.12 29.91 41.53
N ASN A 395 38.26 28.61 41.83
CA ASN A 395 37.29 27.74 42.52
C ASN A 395 37.01 28.10 44.00
N SER A 396 35.82 27.75 44.55
CA SER A 396 35.65 26.60 45.49
C SER A 396 34.32 26.54 46.28
N LEU A 397 33.74 25.32 46.32
CA LEU A 397 33.05 24.61 47.43
C LEU A 397 32.05 25.31 48.39
N ASN A 398 30.88 24.68 48.58
CA ASN A 398 30.37 24.35 49.94
C ASN A 398 29.39 23.14 49.94
N CYS A 399 29.17 22.48 51.08
CA CYS A 399 28.57 21.12 51.15
C CYS A 399 27.53 20.88 52.29
N SER A 400 26.60 19.94 52.06
CA SER A 400 25.89 19.07 53.05
C SER A 400 25.04 18.04 52.26
N GLN A 401 24.92 16.72 52.51
CA GLN A 401 24.97 15.81 53.69
C GLN A 401 23.68 15.75 54.53
N SER A 402 23.13 14.58 54.95
CA SER A 402 23.49 13.14 54.72
C SER A 402 22.36 12.15 55.15
N PHE A 403 22.68 10.85 55.38
CA PHE A 403 21.87 9.62 55.71
C PHE A 403 21.38 8.78 54.49
N ILE A 404 21.79 7.51 54.21
CA ILE A 404 21.96 6.21 54.94
C ILE A 404 20.61 5.40 54.93
N GLN A 405 20.48 4.11 54.53
CA GLN A 405 21.30 2.91 54.84
C GLN A 405 21.17 1.69 53.85
N ALA A 406 22.27 0.92 53.70
CA ALA A 406 22.52 -0.54 53.43
C ALA A 406 21.70 -1.49 52.50
N SER A 407 22.41 -2.53 52.04
CA SER A 407 21.94 -3.79 51.41
C SER A 407 22.69 -5.03 51.97
N PRO A 408 22.14 -6.25 51.86
CA PRO A 408 22.89 -7.53 51.83
C PRO A 408 22.93 -8.10 50.37
N VAL A 409 23.94 -8.81 49.83
CA VAL A 409 24.79 -9.94 50.32
C VAL A 409 23.96 -11.23 50.48
N SER A 410 24.27 -12.41 49.94
CA SER A 410 25.48 -13.01 49.30
C SER A 410 25.12 -13.74 47.98
N SER A 411 25.92 -14.55 47.25
CA SER A 411 27.24 -15.20 47.50
C SER A 411 27.96 -15.56 46.18
N ASN A 412 29.31 -15.60 46.19
CA ASN A 412 30.16 -16.02 45.06
C ASN A 412 30.56 -17.51 45.10
N LEU A 413 31.02 -18.04 43.96
CA LEU A 413 32.00 -19.15 43.83
C LEU A 413 32.94 -18.85 42.64
N SER A 414 34.17 -19.39 42.63
CA SER A 414 35.32 -18.71 41.99
C SER A 414 36.28 -19.56 41.11
N ILE A 415 36.87 -18.85 40.13
CA ILE A 415 38.05 -19.06 39.23
C ILE A 415 39.16 -20.07 39.67
N PRO A 416 39.90 -20.68 38.71
CA PRO A 416 41.03 -20.08 37.93
C PRO A 416 40.76 -19.98 36.41
N GLY A 417 41.50 -19.29 35.52
CA GLY A 417 42.96 -19.11 35.34
C GLY A 417 43.46 -20.10 34.24
N SER A 418 44.21 -19.75 33.18
CA SER A 418 44.89 -18.51 32.74
C SER A 418 45.19 -18.50 31.21
N ASP A 419 45.92 -17.49 30.71
CA ASP A 419 46.80 -17.47 29.50
C ASP A 419 46.32 -17.21 28.04
N ILE A 420 46.65 -15.99 27.56
CA ILE A 420 47.56 -15.67 26.42
C ILE A 420 47.23 -16.14 24.96
N MET A 421 46.91 -15.13 24.12
CA MET A 421 47.25 -14.96 22.68
C MET A 421 46.88 -16.04 21.63
N ARG A 422 45.86 -15.75 20.80
CA ARG A 422 46.05 -15.46 19.35
C ARG A 422 44.76 -14.95 18.66
N ALA A 423 44.94 -14.41 17.45
CA ALA A 423 43.86 -14.14 16.50
C ALA A 423 43.50 -15.39 15.66
N ASP A 424 42.54 -15.24 14.75
CA ASP A 424 42.18 -16.18 13.68
C ASP A 424 41.57 -17.54 14.11
N TYR A 425 40.37 -17.50 14.70
CA TYR A 425 39.41 -18.60 14.56
C TYR A 425 37.95 -18.11 14.55
N ILE A 426 37.13 -18.63 13.63
CA ILE A 426 35.70 -18.31 13.51
C ILE A 426 34.87 -19.56 13.88
N PRO A 427 34.14 -19.55 15.01
CA PRO A 427 33.13 -20.56 15.31
C PRO A 427 31.76 -20.11 14.78
N SER A 428 31.21 -20.84 13.82
CA SER A 428 29.81 -20.67 13.41
C SER A 428 28.84 -21.33 14.40
N HIS A 429 27.60 -20.80 14.47
CA HIS A 429 26.44 -21.33 15.21
C HIS A 429 26.63 -21.77 16.68
N ARG A 430 26.08 -20.98 17.62
CA ARG A 430 25.38 -21.55 18.80
C ARG A 430 24.10 -20.81 19.12
N HIS A 431 22.98 -21.53 19.09
CA HIS A 431 21.72 -21.12 19.71
C HIS A 431 21.80 -21.39 21.22
N SER A 432 21.37 -20.43 22.05
CA SER A 432 21.16 -20.65 23.48
C SER A 432 19.76 -21.20 23.75
N ALA A 433 19.54 -22.49 23.45
CA ALA A 433 18.29 -23.17 23.75
C ALA A 433 18.20 -23.55 25.25
N ILE A 434 17.13 -23.13 25.92
CA ILE A 434 16.83 -23.55 27.29
C ILE A 434 16.36 -25.01 27.27
N ILE A 435 17.00 -25.88 28.05
CA ILE A 435 16.60 -27.28 28.16
C ILE A 435 15.36 -27.39 29.06
N VAL A 436 14.25 -27.79 28.47
CA VAL A 436 12.98 -28.12 29.14
C VAL A 436 12.92 -29.65 29.33
N PRO A 437 12.33 -30.21 30.40
CA PRO A 437 12.35 -31.66 30.63
C PRO A 437 11.74 -32.46 29.47
N SER A 438 12.39 -33.57 29.10
CA SER A 438 11.97 -34.43 28.01
C SER A 438 10.62 -35.10 28.30
N TYR A 439 9.63 -34.78 27.47
CA TYR A 439 8.28 -35.34 27.54
C TYR A 439 8.31 -36.85 27.31
N ARG A 440 7.72 -37.65 28.22
CA ARG A 440 7.52 -39.09 27.97
C ARG A 440 6.40 -39.26 26.93
N PRO A 441 6.63 -39.98 25.82
CA PRO A 441 5.54 -40.32 24.89
C PRO A 441 4.44 -41.11 25.59
N THR A 442 3.18 -40.78 25.31
CA THR A 442 2.06 -41.69 25.52
C THR A 442 2.19 -42.91 24.60
N PRO A 443 1.79 -44.11 25.04
CA PRO A 443 1.84 -45.31 24.20
C PRO A 443 0.93 -45.18 22.99
N ASP A 444 1.31 -45.84 21.89
CA ASP A 444 0.55 -45.78 20.64
C ASP A 444 -0.77 -46.55 20.69
N TYR A 445 -1.62 -46.29 19.68
CA TYR A 445 -2.94 -46.89 19.57
C TYR A 445 -2.89 -48.42 19.51
N GLU A 446 -1.90 -49.00 18.83
CA GLU A 446 -1.72 -50.46 18.81
C GLU A 446 -1.38 -51.03 20.19
N THR A 447 -0.51 -50.38 20.95
CA THR A 447 -0.13 -50.80 22.31
C THR A 447 -1.33 -50.74 23.25
N VAL A 448 -2.13 -49.66 23.18
CA VAL A 448 -3.38 -49.52 23.94
C VAL A 448 -4.40 -50.59 23.53
N MET A 449 -4.59 -50.83 22.24
CA MET A 449 -5.55 -51.84 21.74
C MET A 449 -5.09 -53.28 22.01
N ARG A 450 -3.77 -53.56 22.04
CA ARG A 450 -3.20 -54.85 22.48
C ARG A 450 -3.34 -55.05 23.99
N GLN A 451 -3.34 -53.98 24.80
CA GLN A 451 -3.67 -54.05 26.22
C GLN A 451 -5.17 -54.27 26.45
N MET A 452 -6.06 -53.56 25.74
CA MET A 452 -7.51 -53.80 25.79
C MET A 452 -7.90 -55.23 25.34
N LYS A 453 -7.27 -55.76 24.28
CA LYS A 453 -7.52 -57.13 23.79
C LYS A 453 -6.95 -58.25 24.68
N ARG A 454 -6.30 -57.94 25.81
CA ARG A 454 -5.92 -58.93 26.85
C ARG A 454 -6.95 -59.03 28.00
N GLY A 455 -8.10 -58.36 27.88
CA GLY A 455 -8.99 -58.08 29.01
C GLY A 455 -10.35 -58.79 29.09
N VAL A 456 -10.65 -59.83 28.28
CA VAL A 456 -11.82 -60.72 28.50
C VAL A 456 -11.55 -62.13 27.97
N MET A 457 -11.51 -63.15 28.85
CA MET A 457 -12.35 -64.36 28.73
C MET A 457 -12.21 -65.29 29.96
N HIS A 458 -13.33 -65.92 30.32
CA HIS A 458 -13.53 -67.03 31.28
C HIS A 458 -12.94 -66.97 32.71
N THR A 459 -13.87 -66.81 33.67
CA THR A 459 -14.08 -67.67 34.86
C THR A 459 -12.90 -68.54 35.32
N ASP A 460 -12.44 -68.40 36.58
CA ASP A 460 -13.11 -69.12 37.67
C ASP A 460 -12.91 -68.57 39.11
N SER A 461 -13.90 -68.86 39.98
CA SER A 461 -13.84 -69.10 41.44
C SER A 461 -13.17 -68.15 42.46
N GLN A 462 -13.91 -67.90 43.57
CA GLN A 462 -13.52 -67.30 44.89
C GLN A 462 -13.24 -65.76 44.94
N SER A 463 -13.57 -65.01 46.00
CA SER A 463 -14.59 -65.21 47.07
C SER A 463 -14.89 -63.88 47.83
N GLN A 464 -16.14 -63.76 48.35
CA GLN A 464 -16.63 -62.89 49.46
C GLN A 464 -16.11 -61.44 49.66
N SER A 465 -17.02 -60.43 49.65
CA SER A 465 -17.36 -59.61 50.84
C SER A 465 -18.44 -58.53 50.57
N LEU A 466 -19.52 -58.54 51.37
CA LEU A 466 -20.38 -57.41 51.83
C LEU A 466 -20.79 -56.28 50.84
N ARG A 467 -22.07 -56.18 50.46
CA ARG A 467 -23.16 -55.36 51.11
C ARG A 467 -22.98 -53.83 50.98
N ASN A 468 -23.97 -53.01 50.59
CA ASN A 468 -25.44 -53.17 50.63
C ASN A 468 -26.17 -52.33 49.54
N LEU A 469 -27.32 -52.84 49.05
CA LEU A 469 -28.55 -52.16 48.54
C LEU A 469 -28.40 -51.12 47.39
N ASN A 470 -29.01 -51.29 46.21
CA ASN A 470 -30.47 -51.30 45.85
C ASN A 470 -31.15 -49.95 46.17
N ILE A 471 -31.98 -49.31 45.32
CA ILE A 471 -33.16 -49.75 44.53
C ILE A 471 -33.29 -48.79 43.29
N ILE A 472 -33.21 -49.25 42.02
CA ILE A 472 -34.27 -49.75 41.07
C ILE A 472 -35.10 -48.65 40.34
N ASN A 473 -35.07 -48.71 38.99
CA ASN A 473 -36.10 -48.47 37.92
C ASN A 473 -37.05 -47.22 38.00
N THR A 474 -37.85 -46.80 36.99
CA THR A 474 -38.58 -47.52 35.91
C THR A 474 -38.94 -46.64 34.68
N HIS A 475 -39.21 -47.32 33.56
CA HIS A 475 -39.72 -46.87 32.24
C HIS A 475 -41.02 -46.01 32.22
N ALA A 476 -41.31 -45.30 31.10
CA ALA A 476 -42.40 -45.65 30.13
C ALA A 476 -42.95 -44.49 29.23
N TYR A 477 -42.86 -44.69 27.90
CA TYR A 477 -43.85 -44.46 26.80
C TYR A 477 -44.74 -43.19 26.55
N ASN A 478 -44.76 -42.80 25.25
CA ASN A 478 -45.91 -42.48 24.34
C ASN A 478 -46.70 -41.14 24.33
N HIS A 479 -46.46 -40.35 23.26
CA HIS A 479 -47.39 -40.02 22.12
C HIS A 479 -48.66 -39.10 22.33
N PRO A 480 -49.29 -38.55 21.25
CA PRO A 480 -49.68 -37.10 21.22
C PRO A 480 -51.15 -36.80 20.77
N GLU A 481 -51.37 -35.62 20.13
CA GLU A 481 -52.60 -35.05 19.49
C GLU A 481 -53.66 -34.40 20.43
N GLU A 482 -54.58 -33.50 20.00
CA GLU A 482 -54.56 -32.31 19.09
C GLU A 482 -55.88 -31.47 19.29
N LEU A 483 -56.06 -30.33 18.58
CA LEU A 483 -57.32 -29.65 18.14
C LEU A 483 -58.05 -28.53 18.97
N VAL A 484 -58.20 -27.36 18.29
CA VAL A 484 -59.47 -26.60 17.98
C VAL A 484 -60.09 -25.49 18.89
N TYR A 485 -60.21 -24.27 18.30
CA TYR A 485 -61.21 -23.16 18.46
C TYR A 485 -61.39 -22.42 19.83
N SER A 486 -61.91 -21.18 19.95
CA SER A 486 -62.04 -20.01 19.02
C SER A 486 -62.62 -18.73 19.70
N GLN A 487 -62.04 -17.54 19.43
CA GLN A 487 -62.67 -16.18 19.49
C GLN A 487 -63.33 -15.71 20.83
N PRO A 488 -63.92 -14.48 20.98
CA PRO A 488 -64.09 -13.33 20.06
C PRO A 488 -63.47 -11.99 20.56
N GLU A 489 -63.93 -10.87 19.99
CA GLU A 489 -63.35 -9.50 20.04
C GLU A 489 -63.97 -8.58 21.13
N MET A 490 -63.39 -7.39 21.39
CA MET A 490 -64.17 -6.12 21.37
C MET A 490 -63.35 -4.79 21.41
N ARG A 491 -63.94 -3.81 20.71
CA ARG A 491 -63.65 -2.39 20.40
C ARG A 491 -63.02 -1.40 21.42
N GLU A 492 -62.19 -0.52 20.84
CA GLU A 492 -62.20 0.98 20.89
C GLU A 492 -62.28 1.78 22.22
N ARG A 493 -61.34 2.73 22.42
CA ARG A 493 -61.60 4.20 22.48
C ARG A 493 -60.35 5.10 22.59
N HIS A 494 -60.49 6.31 22.04
CA HIS A 494 -59.68 7.54 22.20
C HIS A 494 -60.68 8.71 22.43
N PRO A 495 -60.31 10.00 22.65
CA PRO A 495 -58.98 10.68 22.65
C PRO A 495 -58.74 11.58 23.91
N TYR A 496 -57.72 12.46 23.89
CA TYR A 496 -57.84 13.94 24.02
C TYR A 496 -56.47 14.67 23.99
N THR A 497 -56.43 16.00 24.15
CA THR A 497 -55.48 16.91 23.44
C THR A 497 -54.60 17.79 24.37
N VAL A 498 -53.49 18.32 23.81
CA VAL A 498 -52.44 19.18 24.43
C VAL A 498 -52.92 20.63 24.73
N PRO A 499 -52.23 21.37 25.62
CA PRO A 499 -51.66 22.67 25.17
C PRO A 499 -50.26 23.07 25.73
N TYR A 500 -49.66 24.02 25.00
CA TYR A 500 -48.40 24.79 25.11
C TYR A 500 -47.80 25.22 26.48
N GLY A 501 -46.46 25.42 26.52
CA GLY A 501 -45.73 26.29 27.48
C GLY A 501 -44.18 26.17 27.43
N PRO A 502 -43.35 27.25 27.39
CA PRO A 502 -41.90 27.16 27.10
C PRO A 502 -40.92 27.52 28.28
N GLN A 503 -39.60 27.44 27.99
CA GLN A 503 -38.40 27.65 28.86
C GLN A 503 -38.06 26.49 29.83
N GLY A 504 -36.81 26.20 30.21
CA GLY A 504 -35.50 26.67 29.72
C GLY A 504 -34.34 26.37 30.70
N GLY A 505 -33.17 25.89 30.21
CA GLY A 505 -31.90 25.91 30.96
C GLY A 505 -31.32 24.59 31.54
N TYR A 506 -30.08 24.28 31.12
CA TYR A 506 -28.99 23.53 31.78
C TYR A 506 -29.17 22.20 32.55
N SER A 507 -28.39 21.21 32.10
CA SER A 507 -27.60 20.22 32.87
C SER A 507 -28.21 19.46 34.06
N ASN A 508 -28.33 18.13 33.90
CA ASN A 508 -27.37 17.25 34.58
C ASN A 508 -27.22 15.85 33.96
N LYS A 509 -26.04 15.25 34.11
CA LYS A 509 -25.76 13.85 33.76
C LYS A 509 -26.04 12.95 34.98
N LEU A 510 -26.97 12.00 34.89
CA LEU A 510 -26.97 10.69 35.61
C LEU A 510 -28.32 9.97 35.45
N ASN A 511 -28.51 9.17 34.37
CA ASN A 511 -29.47 8.04 34.35
C ASN A 511 -29.42 7.13 33.08
N LEU A 512 -28.30 7.05 32.35
CA LEU A 512 -28.25 6.30 31.06
C LEU A 512 -27.86 4.81 31.21
N GLU A 513 -27.37 4.37 32.36
CA GLU A 513 -26.85 2.99 32.51
C GLU A 513 -27.93 1.94 32.81
N LYS A 514 -29.10 2.33 33.34
CA LYS A 514 -30.17 1.38 33.70
C LYS A 514 -31.12 1.01 32.57
N GLN A 515 -31.03 1.63 31.39
CA GLN A 515 -31.77 1.19 30.18
C GLN A 515 -30.93 0.34 29.21
N LYS A 516 -29.59 0.31 29.34
CA LYS A 516 -28.72 -0.50 28.46
C LYS A 516 -28.83 -2.02 28.67
N MET A 517 -29.32 -2.47 29.84
CA MET A 517 -29.41 -3.91 30.13
C MET A 517 -30.68 -4.58 29.61
N ALA A 518 -31.78 -3.84 29.38
CA ALA A 518 -33.03 -4.41 28.87
C ALA A 518 -33.02 -4.63 27.34
N GLY A 519 -32.26 -3.83 26.58
CA GLY A 519 -32.20 -3.94 25.12
C GLY A 519 -31.46 -5.19 24.60
N LEU A 520 -30.52 -5.73 25.39
CA LEU A 520 -29.65 -6.85 24.97
C LEU A 520 -30.35 -8.22 24.93
N GLU A 521 -31.52 -8.36 25.55
CA GLU A 521 -32.30 -9.61 25.48
C GLU A 521 -33.29 -9.62 24.32
N ALA A 522 -33.80 -8.44 23.92
CA ALA A 522 -34.64 -8.30 22.73
C ALA A 522 -33.89 -8.67 21.43
N GLN A 523 -32.60 -8.30 21.32
CA GLN A 523 -31.76 -8.63 20.16
C GLN A 523 -31.49 -10.14 19.98
N LYS A 524 -31.68 -10.97 21.01
CA LYS A 524 -31.34 -12.41 20.94
C LYS A 524 -32.46 -13.29 20.38
N ARG A 525 -33.72 -12.86 20.45
CA ARG A 525 -34.87 -13.70 20.05
C ARG A 525 -34.91 -14.03 18.54
N PRO A 526 -34.59 -13.12 17.60
CA PRO A 526 -34.53 -13.48 16.17
C PRO A 526 -33.42 -14.48 15.85
N LEU A 527 -32.21 -14.28 16.41
CA LEU A 527 -31.06 -15.15 16.19
C LEU A 527 -31.26 -16.56 16.76
N MET A 528 -31.93 -16.68 17.91
CA MET A 528 -32.22 -17.98 18.51
C MET A 528 -33.28 -18.77 17.72
N LEU A 529 -34.21 -18.09 17.03
CA LEU A 529 -35.19 -18.74 16.15
C LEU A 529 -34.52 -19.22 14.84
N ALA A 530 -33.58 -18.44 14.29
CA ALA A 530 -32.79 -18.81 13.12
C ALA A 530 -31.89 -20.04 13.38
N ALA A 531 -31.26 -20.14 14.55
CA ALA A 531 -30.40 -21.27 14.90
C ALA A 531 -31.17 -22.60 15.09
N LEU A 532 -32.48 -22.55 15.40
CA LEU A 532 -33.32 -23.74 15.55
C LEU A 532 -33.76 -24.36 14.21
N ASN A 533 -33.65 -23.61 13.11
CA ASN A 533 -34.08 -24.04 11.76
C ASN A 533 -32.89 -24.48 10.86
N GLY A 534 -31.81 -24.98 11.43
CA GLY A 534 -30.75 -25.70 10.68
C GLY A 534 -29.62 -24.85 10.09
N LEU A 535 -29.49 -23.56 10.45
CA LEU A 535 -28.34 -22.75 10.06
C LEU A 535 -27.05 -23.20 10.79
N SER A 536 -26.07 -23.69 10.05
CA SER A 536 -24.76 -24.07 10.58
C SER A 536 -23.92 -22.83 10.92
N VAL A 537 -23.37 -22.80 12.14
CA VAL A 537 -22.32 -21.82 12.50
C VAL A 537 -21.03 -22.26 11.82
N ALA A 538 -20.39 -21.35 11.09
CA ALA A 538 -19.10 -21.61 10.44
C ALA A 538 -18.06 -22.13 11.45
N ARG A 539 -17.41 -23.25 11.13
CA ARG A 539 -16.36 -23.83 11.97
C ARG A 539 -15.13 -22.94 11.93
N VAL A 540 -14.69 -22.46 13.09
CA VAL A 540 -13.35 -21.87 13.24
C VAL A 540 -12.32 -23.00 13.16
N SER A 541 -11.66 -23.12 12.02
CA SER A 541 -10.59 -24.09 11.77
C SER A 541 -9.29 -23.66 12.44
N GLY A 542 -9.01 -24.23 13.62
CA GLY A 542 -7.67 -24.19 14.20
C GLY A 542 -6.71 -25.08 13.41
N ARG A 543 -5.50 -24.61 13.14
CA ARG A 543 -4.47 -25.35 12.39
C ARG A 543 -3.50 -26.02 13.36
N GLU A 544 -3.70 -27.31 13.62
CA GLU A 544 -2.65 -28.17 14.19
C GLU A 544 -1.69 -28.62 13.09
N GLU A 545 -0.39 -28.71 13.40
CA GLU A 545 0.59 -29.31 12.51
C GLU A 545 0.66 -30.83 12.73
N SER A 546 0.17 -31.61 11.78
CA SER A 546 0.42 -33.05 11.72
C SER A 546 1.28 -33.39 10.50
N ARG A 547 2.44 -34.01 10.74
CA ARG A 547 3.22 -34.66 9.69
C ARG A 547 2.50 -35.94 9.30
N VAL A 548 2.20 -36.11 8.01
CA VAL A 548 1.65 -37.35 7.46
C VAL A 548 2.58 -37.85 6.36
N ASP A 549 3.04 -39.10 6.51
CA ASP A 549 3.92 -39.77 5.56
C ASP A 549 3.14 -40.24 4.31
N GLY A 550 3.85 -40.63 3.25
CA GLY A 550 3.32 -40.74 1.91
C GLY A 550 2.24 -41.81 1.70
N THR A 551 1.01 -41.40 1.42
CA THR A 551 0.10 -42.17 0.58
C THR A 551 -0.68 -41.23 -0.35
N ARG A 552 -0.26 -41.13 -1.61
CA ARG A 552 -0.79 -40.14 -2.58
C ARG A 552 -2.17 -40.53 -3.11
N VAL A 553 -3.22 -40.03 -2.47
CA VAL A 553 -4.55 -39.91 -3.10
C VAL A 553 -4.45 -39.02 -4.35
N PRO A 554 -5.13 -39.32 -5.47
CA PRO A 554 -5.10 -38.47 -6.66
C PRO A 554 -5.66 -37.07 -6.38
N MET A 555 -4.78 -36.06 -6.31
CA MET A 555 -5.16 -34.65 -6.30
C MET A 555 -6.02 -34.33 -7.52
N ASP A 556 -7.30 -33.97 -7.33
CA ASP A 556 -8.26 -33.77 -8.43
C ASP A 556 -7.70 -32.83 -9.51
N GLU A 557 -7.91 -33.23 -10.76
CA GLU A 557 -7.21 -32.72 -11.92
C GLU A 557 -7.61 -31.30 -12.28
N ARG A 558 -8.80 -30.84 -11.86
CA ARG A 558 -9.24 -29.45 -12.04
C ARG A 558 -8.32 -28.49 -11.29
N PHE A 559 -8.00 -28.80 -10.03
CA PHE A 559 -7.03 -28.03 -9.26
C PHE A 559 -5.64 -28.01 -9.92
N ARG A 560 -5.15 -29.18 -10.37
CA ARG A 560 -3.86 -29.26 -11.09
C ARG A 560 -3.87 -28.39 -12.35
N THR A 561 -4.96 -28.42 -13.12
CA THR A 561 -5.10 -27.71 -14.39
C THR A 561 -5.20 -26.20 -14.19
N LEU A 562 -6.04 -25.73 -13.25
CA LEU A 562 -6.15 -24.32 -12.89
C LEU A 562 -4.82 -23.78 -12.35
N LYS A 563 -4.18 -24.52 -11.44
CA LYS A 563 -2.89 -24.14 -10.87
C LYS A 563 -1.78 -24.09 -11.93
N LYS A 564 -1.68 -25.12 -12.79
CA LYS A 564 -0.73 -25.17 -13.92
C LYS A 564 -0.89 -23.99 -14.87
N LYS A 565 -2.13 -23.64 -15.26
CA LYS A 565 -2.41 -22.46 -16.11
C LYS A 565 -1.95 -21.13 -15.50
N LEU A 566 -2.00 -21.02 -14.17
CA LEU A 566 -1.56 -19.82 -13.46
C LEU A 566 -0.03 -19.77 -13.29
N GLU A 567 0.61 -20.89 -12.95
CA GLU A 567 2.07 -20.99 -12.77
C GLU A 567 2.85 -20.90 -14.08
N GLU A 568 2.36 -21.52 -15.17
CA GLU A 568 3.00 -21.46 -16.49
C GLU A 568 2.60 -20.21 -17.31
N GLY A 569 1.99 -19.20 -16.68
CA GLY A 569 1.65 -17.92 -17.31
C GLY A 569 0.54 -17.95 -18.38
N MET A 570 0.09 -19.13 -18.83
CA MET A 570 -0.89 -19.34 -19.91
C MET A 570 -2.17 -18.49 -19.80
N VAL A 571 -2.57 -18.11 -18.58
CA VAL A 571 -3.68 -17.18 -18.31
C VAL A 571 -3.55 -15.80 -18.98
N PHE A 572 -2.34 -15.35 -19.36
CA PHE A 572 -2.16 -14.10 -20.13
C PHE A 572 -2.67 -14.27 -21.57
N THR A 573 -2.12 -15.24 -22.30
CA THR A 573 -2.51 -15.55 -23.69
C THR A 573 -3.98 -15.94 -23.77
N GLU A 574 -4.48 -16.71 -22.81
CA GLU A 574 -5.89 -17.07 -22.72
C GLU A 574 -6.80 -15.83 -22.55
N TYR A 575 -6.39 -14.84 -21.75
CA TYR A 575 -7.18 -13.64 -21.49
C TYR A 575 -7.28 -12.70 -22.70
N GLU A 576 -6.16 -12.46 -23.39
CA GLU A 576 -6.12 -11.54 -24.54
C GLU A 576 -6.79 -12.12 -25.79
N GLN A 577 -6.83 -13.45 -25.94
CA GLN A 577 -7.59 -14.12 -27.01
C GLN A 577 -9.12 -13.99 -26.87
N ILE A 578 -9.66 -13.56 -25.72
CA ILE A 578 -11.11 -13.40 -25.52
C ILE A 578 -11.54 -12.03 -26.07
N PRO A 579 -12.45 -11.97 -27.07
CA PRO A 579 -12.95 -10.70 -27.58
C PRO A 579 -13.47 -9.80 -26.46
N LYS A 580 -13.05 -8.53 -26.43
CA LYS A 580 -13.41 -7.58 -25.36
C LYS A 580 -14.90 -7.18 -25.42
N LYS A 581 -15.54 -7.29 -26.59
CA LYS A 581 -16.97 -7.02 -26.83
C LYS A 581 -17.53 -7.87 -28.00
N LYS A 582 -18.85 -8.01 -28.06
CA LYS A 582 -19.63 -8.60 -29.16
C LYS A 582 -19.35 -7.83 -30.46
N ALA A 583 -19.01 -8.52 -31.55
CA ALA A 583 -18.59 -7.90 -32.80
C ALA A 583 -19.68 -6.99 -33.40
N ASN A 584 -20.92 -7.49 -33.46
CA ASN A 584 -22.09 -6.78 -33.99
C ASN A 584 -23.01 -6.27 -32.87
N GLY A 585 -22.45 -5.83 -31.73
CA GLY A 585 -23.23 -5.34 -30.60
C GLY A 585 -23.94 -4.02 -30.94
N ILE A 586 -25.26 -3.99 -30.79
CA ILE A 586 -26.09 -2.78 -30.95
C ILE A 586 -26.21 -2.09 -29.59
N PHE A 587 -26.25 -0.76 -29.56
CA PHE A 587 -26.35 0.03 -28.31
C PHE A 587 -27.04 1.40 -28.59
N SER A 588 -28.08 1.38 -29.42
CA SER A 588 -28.71 2.57 -30.01
C SER A 588 -29.24 3.57 -29.00
N THR A 589 -29.89 3.12 -27.92
CA THR A 589 -30.42 4.00 -26.86
C THR A 589 -29.30 4.58 -26.01
N ALA A 590 -28.22 3.81 -25.80
CA ALA A 590 -27.03 4.28 -25.08
C ALA A 590 -26.21 5.30 -25.88
N ALA A 591 -26.25 5.22 -27.22
CA ALA A 591 -25.57 6.14 -28.14
C ALA A 591 -26.29 7.49 -28.31
N LEU A 592 -27.50 7.67 -27.78
CA LEU A 592 -28.22 8.93 -27.88
C LEU A 592 -27.51 10.03 -27.07
N PRO A 593 -27.35 11.26 -27.59
CA PRO A 593 -26.67 12.35 -26.89
C PRO A 593 -27.25 12.65 -25.50
N GLU A 594 -28.58 12.53 -25.33
CA GLU A 594 -29.27 12.70 -24.03
C GLU A 594 -28.85 11.68 -22.96
N ASN A 595 -28.25 10.55 -23.36
CA ASN A 595 -27.84 9.45 -22.49
C ASN A 595 -26.33 9.39 -22.25
N ALA A 596 -25.54 10.17 -22.98
CA ALA A 596 -24.09 10.23 -22.81
C ALA A 596 -23.70 10.63 -21.37
N GLU A 597 -24.41 11.58 -20.76
CA GLU A 597 -24.18 12.02 -19.37
C GLU A 597 -24.68 11.02 -18.32
N ARG A 598 -25.52 10.04 -18.69
CA ARG A 598 -25.97 8.97 -17.78
C ARG A 598 -24.92 7.87 -17.61
N SER A 599 -23.86 7.86 -18.43
CA SER A 599 -22.76 6.89 -18.39
C SER A 599 -21.51 7.47 -17.70
N ARG A 600 -20.94 6.74 -16.74
CA ARG A 600 -19.72 7.13 -16.00
C ARG A 600 -18.44 7.02 -16.84
N ILE A 601 -18.43 6.08 -17.77
CA ILE A 601 -17.42 5.90 -18.83
C ILE A 601 -18.22 5.76 -20.12
N ARG A 602 -17.93 6.55 -21.15
CA ARG A 602 -18.77 6.65 -22.36
C ARG A 602 -18.63 5.41 -23.25
N GLU A 603 -17.47 4.77 -23.16
CA GLU A 603 -17.03 3.62 -23.94
C GLU A 603 -17.61 2.29 -23.41
N VAL A 604 -18.17 2.31 -22.20
CA VAL A 604 -18.69 1.14 -21.50
C VAL A 604 -20.21 1.27 -21.34
N VAL A 605 -20.96 0.69 -22.27
CA VAL A 605 -22.44 0.78 -22.33
C VAL A 605 -23.09 -0.61 -22.37
N PRO A 606 -24.38 -0.76 -21.99
CA PRO A 606 -25.12 -1.98 -22.26
C PRO A 606 -25.35 -2.17 -23.77
N TYR A 607 -25.51 -3.42 -24.21
CA TYR A 607 -26.10 -3.69 -25.53
C TYR A 607 -27.61 -3.45 -25.49
N GLU A 608 -28.21 -3.17 -26.65
CA GLU A 608 -29.62 -2.80 -26.75
C GLU A 608 -30.54 -3.97 -26.39
N GLU A 609 -30.21 -5.20 -26.83
CA GLU A 609 -31.05 -6.39 -26.65
C GLU A 609 -31.17 -6.87 -25.19
N ASN A 610 -30.33 -6.35 -24.28
CA ASN A 610 -30.33 -6.73 -22.87
C ASN A 610 -30.04 -5.59 -21.89
N ARG A 611 -30.17 -4.32 -22.31
CA ARG A 611 -30.15 -3.18 -21.37
C ARG A 611 -31.28 -3.35 -20.35
N VAL A 612 -31.09 -2.82 -19.15
CA VAL A 612 -32.20 -2.70 -18.20
C VAL A 612 -33.06 -1.52 -18.63
N GLU A 613 -34.27 -1.79 -19.09
CA GLU A 613 -35.27 -0.76 -19.41
C GLU A 613 -35.98 -0.31 -18.13
N LEU A 614 -36.01 1.00 -17.89
CA LEU A 614 -36.82 1.63 -16.85
C LEU A 614 -38.13 2.12 -17.43
N ILE A 615 -39.18 2.20 -16.61
CA ILE A 615 -40.42 2.90 -17.01
C ILE A 615 -40.09 4.37 -17.31
N PRO A 616 -40.31 4.88 -18.54
CA PRO A 616 -39.91 6.23 -18.92
C PRO A 616 -40.46 7.33 -18.01
N THR A 617 -39.67 8.38 -17.84
CA THR A 617 -40.04 9.60 -17.10
C THR A 617 -39.86 10.82 -17.99
N LYS A 618 -40.41 11.97 -17.60
CA LYS A 618 -40.26 13.22 -18.36
C LYS A 618 -38.79 13.66 -18.45
N GLU A 619 -38.01 13.31 -17.44
CA GLU A 619 -36.59 13.59 -17.29
C GLU A 619 -35.72 12.52 -18.00
N ASN A 620 -36.23 11.29 -18.16
CA ASN A 620 -35.56 10.15 -18.79
C ASN A 620 -36.54 9.43 -19.75
N ASN A 621 -36.80 10.07 -20.90
CA ASN A 621 -37.85 9.65 -21.86
C ASN A 621 -37.55 8.31 -22.55
N THR A 622 -36.28 7.88 -22.55
CA THR A 622 -35.82 6.61 -23.12
C THR A 622 -35.72 5.48 -22.07
N GLY A 623 -36.02 5.77 -20.79
CA GLY A 623 -35.92 4.79 -19.70
C GLY A 623 -34.51 4.23 -19.53
N TYR A 624 -33.48 5.03 -19.84
CA TYR A 624 -32.11 4.56 -19.94
C TYR A 624 -31.38 4.59 -18.59
N ILE A 625 -30.75 3.47 -18.26
CA ILE A 625 -29.69 3.37 -17.26
C ILE A 625 -28.56 2.52 -17.83
N ASN A 626 -27.31 2.85 -17.51
CA ASN A 626 -26.14 2.06 -17.94
C ASN A 626 -26.03 0.76 -17.10
N ALA A 627 -26.89 -0.20 -17.44
CA ALA A 627 -27.00 -1.49 -16.79
C ALA A 627 -27.40 -2.58 -17.81
N SER A 628 -26.83 -3.78 -17.66
CA SER A 628 -27.11 -4.95 -18.51
C SER A 628 -27.71 -6.08 -17.69
N HIS A 629 -28.75 -6.73 -18.21
CA HIS A 629 -29.19 -8.02 -17.71
C HIS A 629 -28.18 -9.10 -18.14
N ILE A 630 -27.57 -9.77 -17.16
CA ILE A 630 -26.72 -10.94 -17.40
C ILE A 630 -27.53 -12.17 -16.99
N LYS A 631 -27.82 -13.05 -17.95
CA LYS A 631 -28.49 -14.34 -17.72
C LYS A 631 -27.57 -15.48 -18.14
N VAL A 632 -27.38 -16.46 -17.26
CA VAL A 632 -26.53 -17.63 -17.50
C VAL A 632 -27.26 -18.87 -16.99
N VAL A 633 -27.17 -19.98 -17.72
CA VAL A 633 -27.69 -21.28 -17.28
C VAL A 633 -26.53 -22.25 -17.11
N VAL A 634 -26.42 -22.88 -15.95
CA VAL A 634 -25.34 -23.83 -15.61
C VAL A 634 -25.95 -25.01 -14.87
N GLY A 635 -25.77 -26.24 -15.37
CA GLY A 635 -26.36 -27.45 -14.77
C GLY A 635 -27.89 -27.42 -14.62
N GLY A 636 -28.57 -26.61 -15.42
CA GLY A 636 -30.02 -26.35 -15.31
C GLY A 636 -30.42 -25.27 -14.29
N ALA A 637 -29.48 -24.73 -13.50
CA ALA A 637 -29.75 -23.58 -12.64
C ALA A 637 -29.68 -22.26 -13.44
N GLU A 638 -30.72 -21.42 -13.31
CA GLU A 638 -30.76 -20.08 -13.91
C GLU A 638 -30.11 -19.05 -12.97
N TRP A 639 -29.17 -18.28 -13.51
CA TRP A 639 -28.47 -17.19 -12.83
C TRP A 639 -28.82 -15.86 -13.50
N HIS A 640 -29.44 -14.94 -12.76
CA HIS A 640 -29.79 -13.60 -13.25
C HIS A 640 -29.11 -12.52 -12.41
N TYR A 641 -28.41 -11.61 -13.09
CA TYR A 641 -27.78 -10.43 -12.51
C TYR A 641 -28.18 -9.17 -13.29
N ILE A 642 -27.97 -8.02 -12.65
CA ILE A 642 -27.88 -6.72 -13.31
C ILE A 642 -26.46 -6.19 -13.09
N ALA A 643 -25.65 -6.18 -14.15
CA ALA A 643 -24.32 -5.59 -14.14
C ALA A 643 -24.43 -4.11 -14.50
N THR A 644 -24.08 -3.22 -13.55
CA THR A 644 -24.30 -1.77 -13.68
C THR A 644 -23.13 -0.95 -13.16
N GLN A 645 -23.05 0.32 -13.53
CA GLN A 645 -22.05 1.26 -13.02
C GLN A 645 -22.33 1.70 -11.58
N GLY A 646 -21.31 2.24 -10.90
CA GLY A 646 -21.46 2.99 -9.65
C GLY A 646 -22.22 4.29 -9.91
N PRO A 647 -23.39 4.51 -9.29
CA PRO A 647 -24.26 5.65 -9.61
C PRO A 647 -23.57 7.00 -9.64
N LEU A 648 -24.01 7.87 -10.54
CA LEU A 648 -23.61 9.27 -10.61
C LEU A 648 -24.54 10.08 -9.69
N PRO A 649 -24.18 11.30 -9.26
CA PRO A 649 -25.02 12.12 -8.37
C PRO A 649 -26.44 12.31 -8.93
N HIS A 650 -26.55 12.56 -10.25
CA HIS A 650 -27.81 12.69 -10.97
C HIS A 650 -28.51 11.35 -11.24
N THR A 651 -27.80 10.24 -11.46
CA THR A 651 -28.42 8.93 -11.79
C THR A 651 -28.77 8.05 -10.58
N CYS A 652 -28.62 8.55 -9.36
CA CYS A 652 -29.04 7.82 -8.14
C CYS A 652 -30.55 7.55 -8.10
N HIS A 653 -31.38 8.37 -8.77
CA HIS A 653 -32.82 8.15 -8.82
C HIS A 653 -33.20 7.05 -9.84
N ASP A 654 -32.57 7.04 -11.03
CA ASP A 654 -32.67 5.95 -12.01
C ASP A 654 -32.24 4.61 -11.39
N PHE A 655 -31.16 4.59 -10.60
CA PHE A 655 -30.68 3.39 -9.93
C PHE A 655 -31.69 2.82 -8.92
N TRP A 656 -32.34 3.67 -8.11
CA TRP A 656 -33.38 3.19 -7.18
C TRP A 656 -34.68 2.81 -7.90
N GLN A 657 -34.99 3.42 -9.04
CA GLN A 657 -36.06 2.96 -9.92
C GLN A 657 -35.76 1.56 -10.47
N MET A 658 -34.55 1.34 -10.99
CA MET A 658 -34.04 0.04 -11.46
C MET A 658 -34.16 -1.04 -10.39
N VAL A 659 -33.64 -0.80 -9.18
CA VAL A 659 -33.72 -1.74 -8.04
C VAL A 659 -35.19 -2.05 -7.67
N TRP A 660 -36.07 -1.05 -7.73
CA TRP A 660 -37.48 -1.24 -7.41
C TRP A 660 -38.22 -2.07 -8.48
N GLU A 661 -38.16 -1.64 -9.73
CA GLU A 661 -38.88 -2.26 -10.87
C GLU A 661 -38.41 -3.69 -11.11
N GLN A 662 -37.10 -3.95 -11.05
CA GLN A 662 -36.51 -5.27 -11.32
C GLN A 662 -36.60 -6.24 -10.12
N GLY A 663 -37.42 -5.95 -9.09
CA GLY A 663 -37.64 -6.84 -7.96
C GLY A 663 -36.42 -7.08 -7.05
N ALA A 664 -35.28 -6.43 -7.31
CA ALA A 664 -34.00 -6.74 -6.67
C ALA A 664 -34.05 -6.55 -5.14
N ASN A 665 -33.56 -7.58 -4.43
CA ASN A 665 -33.44 -7.63 -2.97
C ASN A 665 -31.99 -7.49 -2.48
N VAL A 666 -30.99 -7.62 -3.37
CA VAL A 666 -29.56 -7.66 -3.03
C VAL A 666 -28.77 -6.78 -4.00
N ILE A 667 -27.85 -5.99 -3.45
CA ILE A 667 -26.89 -5.16 -4.16
C ILE A 667 -25.48 -5.53 -3.68
N ALA A 668 -24.60 -5.90 -4.61
CA ALA A 668 -23.19 -6.20 -4.39
C ALA A 668 -22.32 -5.05 -4.94
N MET A 669 -21.77 -4.24 -4.04
CA MET A 669 -20.91 -3.09 -4.36
C MET A 669 -19.44 -3.47 -4.18
N VAL A 670 -18.70 -3.56 -5.30
CA VAL A 670 -17.32 -4.06 -5.35
C VAL A 670 -16.31 -2.91 -5.45
N THR A 671 -16.49 -1.86 -4.64
CA THR A 671 -15.73 -0.60 -4.70
C THR A 671 -16.02 0.26 -3.46
N ALA A 672 -15.11 1.17 -3.09
CA ALA A 672 -15.43 2.27 -2.19
C ALA A 672 -16.18 3.41 -2.93
N GLU A 673 -16.62 4.44 -2.21
CA GLU A 673 -17.14 5.67 -2.85
C GLU A 673 -16.04 6.34 -3.70
N GLU A 674 -14.82 6.41 -3.13
CA GLU A 674 -13.64 7.06 -3.70
C GLU A 674 -12.40 6.20 -3.40
N GLU A 675 -11.48 6.13 -4.35
CA GLU A 675 -10.27 5.27 -4.33
C GLU A 675 -9.17 6.02 -5.09
N GLY A 676 -7.96 6.13 -4.53
CA GLY A 676 -6.87 6.94 -5.08
C GLY A 676 -7.26 8.41 -5.33
N GLY A 677 -8.17 8.96 -4.53
CA GLY A 677 -8.74 10.31 -4.72
C GLY A 677 -9.71 10.44 -5.92
N ARG A 678 -10.04 9.35 -6.61
CA ARG A 678 -10.95 9.34 -7.76
C ARG A 678 -12.30 8.70 -7.37
N THR A 679 -13.40 9.43 -7.56
CA THR A 679 -14.75 8.95 -7.24
C THR A 679 -15.16 7.77 -8.14
N LYS A 680 -15.42 6.60 -7.55
CA LYS A 680 -15.86 5.38 -8.24
C LYS A 680 -17.38 5.21 -8.20
N SER A 681 -18.04 5.64 -7.13
CA SER A 681 -19.49 5.60 -6.96
C SER A 681 -19.97 6.74 -6.09
N HIS A 682 -21.09 7.39 -6.44
CA HIS A 682 -21.75 8.33 -5.54
C HIS A 682 -22.41 7.60 -4.35
N ARG A 683 -22.66 8.32 -3.25
CA ARG A 683 -23.31 7.80 -2.03
C ARG A 683 -24.84 7.71 -2.20
N TYR A 684 -25.29 6.69 -2.91
CA TYR A 684 -26.72 6.44 -3.16
C TYR A 684 -27.49 5.84 -1.96
N TRP A 685 -26.89 5.70 -0.77
CA TRP A 685 -27.57 5.19 0.43
C TRP A 685 -27.14 5.91 1.74
N PRO A 686 -28.02 6.11 2.74
CA PRO A 686 -27.69 6.88 3.94
C PRO A 686 -26.58 6.26 4.80
N LYS A 687 -25.74 7.11 5.42
CA LYS A 687 -24.75 6.67 6.44
C LYS A 687 -25.47 6.44 7.78
N LEU A 688 -25.27 5.26 8.38
CA LEU A 688 -25.82 4.90 9.69
C LEU A 688 -25.27 5.85 10.77
N GLY A 689 -26.11 6.25 11.74
CA GLY A 689 -25.70 7.17 12.82
C GLY A 689 -25.65 8.65 12.45
N SER A 690 -25.93 9.03 11.20
CA SER A 690 -26.16 10.43 10.82
C SER A 690 -27.46 10.98 11.42
N LYS A 691 -27.62 12.33 11.46
CA LYS A 691 -28.85 13.01 11.95
C LYS A 691 -30.12 12.55 11.22
N HIS A 692 -29.98 12.07 9.98
CA HIS A 692 -31.08 11.56 9.17
C HIS A 692 -30.67 10.22 8.55
N SER A 693 -31.03 9.11 9.19
CA SER A 693 -30.81 7.75 8.69
C SER A 693 -31.61 7.39 7.42
N SER A 694 -32.30 8.35 6.81
CA SER A 694 -33.05 8.21 5.57
C SER A 694 -32.79 9.36 4.60
N ALA A 695 -32.65 9.04 3.31
CA ALA A 695 -32.55 9.98 2.20
C ALA A 695 -33.61 9.64 1.13
N THR A 696 -33.90 10.59 0.25
CA THR A 696 -34.88 10.42 -0.83
C THR A 696 -34.20 10.64 -2.18
N TYR A 697 -34.37 9.68 -3.09
CA TYR A 697 -33.82 9.69 -4.44
C TYR A 697 -34.99 9.55 -5.41
N GLY A 698 -35.42 10.67 -5.99
CA GLY A 698 -36.64 10.74 -6.80
C GLY A 698 -37.87 10.21 -6.04
N LYS A 699 -38.53 9.18 -6.60
CA LYS A 699 -39.74 8.54 -6.05
C LYS A 699 -39.46 7.58 -4.87
N PHE A 700 -38.21 7.41 -4.43
CA PHE A 700 -37.82 6.37 -3.47
C PHE A 700 -37.16 6.95 -2.22
N LYS A 701 -37.71 6.63 -1.04
CA LYS A 701 -37.10 6.95 0.25
C LYS A 701 -36.36 5.74 0.82
N VAL A 702 -35.04 5.84 0.90
CA VAL A 702 -34.14 4.79 1.40
C VAL A 702 -33.80 5.08 2.86
N THR A 703 -33.93 4.09 3.73
CA THR A 703 -33.65 4.22 5.17
C THR A 703 -32.69 3.12 5.64
N THR A 704 -31.52 3.49 6.12
CA THR A 704 -30.53 2.54 6.65
C THR A 704 -30.96 2.06 8.03
N LYS A 705 -31.08 0.73 8.21
CA LYS A 705 -31.58 0.09 9.43
C LYS A 705 -30.46 -0.44 10.32
N PHE A 706 -29.48 -1.12 9.74
CA PHE A 706 -28.31 -1.64 10.42
C PHE A 706 -27.15 -1.75 9.43
N ARG A 707 -25.93 -1.88 9.95
CA ARG A 707 -24.73 -2.28 9.18
C ARG A 707 -23.89 -3.19 10.07
N THR A 708 -23.58 -4.37 9.55
CA THR A 708 -22.54 -5.27 10.09
C THR A 708 -21.26 -4.99 9.32
N ASP A 709 -20.12 -5.05 10.00
CA ASP A 709 -18.80 -4.88 9.39
C ASP A 709 -17.98 -6.15 9.68
N SER A 710 -17.43 -6.75 8.62
CA SER A 710 -16.67 -8.00 8.64
C SER A 710 -15.18 -7.77 8.32
N GLY A 711 -14.72 -6.51 8.27
CA GLY A 711 -13.35 -6.14 7.90
C GLY A 711 -13.20 -5.97 6.39
N CYS A 712 -13.15 -7.07 5.65
CA CYS A 712 -12.97 -7.04 4.19
C CYS A 712 -14.26 -6.69 3.41
N TYR A 713 -15.42 -6.77 4.06
CA TYR A 713 -16.71 -6.31 3.54
C TYR A 713 -17.67 -5.88 4.65
N ALA A 714 -18.78 -5.25 4.28
CA ALA A 714 -19.84 -4.86 5.20
C ALA A 714 -21.26 -5.00 4.63
N THR A 715 -22.14 -5.62 5.40
CA THR A 715 -23.54 -5.89 5.03
C THR A 715 -24.47 -4.87 5.67
N THR A 716 -25.19 -4.11 4.84
CA THR A 716 -26.07 -3.01 5.26
C THR A 716 -27.53 -3.32 4.94
N GLY A 717 -28.38 -3.39 5.97
CA GLY A 717 -29.84 -3.53 5.78
C GLY A 717 -30.49 -2.20 5.45
N LEU A 718 -31.04 -2.05 4.25
CA LEU A 718 -31.78 -0.88 3.80
C LEU A 718 -33.28 -1.18 3.73
N LYS A 719 -34.11 -0.21 4.11
CA LYS A 719 -35.55 -0.23 3.85
C LYS A 719 -35.87 0.83 2.79
N VAL A 720 -36.29 0.39 1.61
CA VAL A 720 -36.69 1.25 0.48
C VAL A 720 -38.21 1.39 0.52
N LYS A 721 -38.72 2.62 0.49
CA LYS A 721 -40.15 2.94 0.33
C LYS A 721 -40.38 3.62 -1.01
N HIS A 722 -41.25 3.06 -1.85
CA HIS A 722 -41.78 3.78 -3.00
C HIS A 722 -42.83 4.78 -2.51
N LEU A 723 -42.62 6.07 -2.80
CA LEU A 723 -43.41 7.15 -2.21
C LEU A 723 -44.82 7.24 -2.79
N LEU A 724 -45.05 6.79 -4.04
CA LEU A 724 -46.36 6.88 -4.69
C LEU A 724 -47.30 5.73 -4.29
N SER A 725 -46.83 4.48 -4.26
CA SER A 725 -47.66 3.33 -3.81
C SER A 725 -47.61 3.08 -2.31
N GLY A 726 -46.75 3.78 -1.56
CA GLY A 726 -46.58 3.61 -0.12
C GLY A 726 -45.87 2.33 0.32
N GLN A 727 -45.69 1.37 -0.58
CA GLN A 727 -45.08 0.05 -0.38
C GLN A 727 -43.61 0.16 0.06
N GLU A 728 -43.14 -0.84 0.80
CA GLU A 728 -41.77 -0.92 1.31
C GLU A 728 -41.15 -2.29 1.01
N ARG A 729 -39.83 -2.30 0.73
CA ARG A 729 -39.02 -3.50 0.50
C ARG A 729 -37.73 -3.41 1.33
N THR A 730 -37.26 -4.53 1.85
CA THR A 730 -35.91 -4.63 2.42
C THR A 730 -34.93 -4.94 1.29
N VAL A 731 -33.85 -4.15 1.18
CA VAL A 731 -32.76 -4.37 0.24
C VAL A 731 -31.46 -4.51 1.03
N TRP A 732 -30.73 -5.59 0.77
CA TRP A 732 -29.44 -5.87 1.38
C TRP A 732 -28.33 -5.28 0.51
N HIS A 733 -27.56 -4.35 1.07
CA HIS A 733 -26.44 -3.71 0.39
C HIS A 733 -25.12 -4.23 0.98
N LEU A 734 -24.47 -5.13 0.26
CA LEU A 734 -23.20 -5.74 0.62
C LEU A 734 -22.09 -4.95 -0.09
N GLN A 735 -21.15 -4.39 0.67
CA GLN A 735 -20.03 -3.64 0.12
C GLN A 735 -18.72 -4.35 0.43
N TYR A 736 -18.01 -4.80 -0.61
CA TYR A 736 -16.62 -5.23 -0.48
C TYR A 736 -15.73 -4.00 -0.37
N THR A 737 -14.93 -3.93 0.70
CA THR A 737 -14.13 -2.75 1.08
C THR A 737 -12.63 -2.95 0.91
N ASP A 738 -12.17 -4.17 0.65
CA ASP A 738 -10.76 -4.55 0.64
C ASP A 738 -10.13 -4.62 -0.77
N TRP A 739 -10.74 -3.95 -1.76
CA TRP A 739 -10.13 -3.88 -3.09
C TRP A 739 -9.17 -2.68 -3.19
N PRO A 740 -7.87 -2.90 -3.44
CA PRO A 740 -6.89 -1.82 -3.52
C PRO A 740 -7.10 -0.88 -4.72
N ASP A 741 -6.50 0.32 -4.63
CA ASP A 741 -6.50 1.34 -5.69
C ASP A 741 -5.89 0.82 -7.00
N HIS A 742 -4.90 -0.07 -6.89
CA HIS A 742 -4.19 -0.73 -7.99
C HIS A 742 -4.24 -2.26 -7.81
N GLY A 743 -4.29 -3.02 -8.90
CA GLY A 743 -4.27 -4.49 -8.85
C GLY A 743 -5.57 -5.14 -8.35
N CYS A 744 -5.43 -6.16 -7.50
CA CYS A 744 -6.49 -7.00 -6.94
C CYS A 744 -6.22 -7.29 -5.46
N PRO A 745 -7.21 -7.75 -4.67
CA PRO A 745 -7.01 -8.05 -3.25
C PRO A 745 -5.92 -9.08 -3.02
N GLU A 746 -5.12 -8.91 -1.96
CA GLU A 746 -4.20 -9.95 -1.49
C GLU A 746 -4.95 -11.01 -0.66
N ASP A 747 -5.98 -10.61 0.09
CA ASP A 747 -6.85 -11.53 0.83
C ASP A 747 -7.92 -12.19 -0.08
N VAL A 748 -7.46 -13.22 -0.79
CA VAL A 748 -8.32 -14.14 -1.55
C VAL A 748 -9.41 -14.79 -0.67
N GLN A 749 -9.11 -15.03 0.62
CA GLN A 749 -10.06 -15.65 1.55
C GLN A 749 -11.15 -14.68 1.98
N GLY A 750 -10.84 -13.41 2.22
CA GLY A 750 -11.80 -12.34 2.46
C GLY A 750 -12.73 -12.12 1.26
N PHE A 751 -12.22 -12.24 0.04
CA PHE A 751 -13.06 -12.21 -1.16
C PHE A 751 -13.98 -13.45 -1.28
N LEU A 752 -13.50 -14.65 -0.96
CA LEU A 752 -14.36 -15.84 -0.86
C LEU A 752 -15.46 -15.67 0.19
N SER A 753 -15.12 -15.19 1.39
CA SER A 753 -16.07 -14.90 2.47
C SER A 753 -17.11 -13.83 2.09
N TYR A 754 -16.81 -12.94 1.13
CA TYR A 754 -17.77 -11.98 0.56
C TYR A 754 -18.72 -12.64 -0.45
N LEU A 755 -18.23 -13.57 -1.29
CA LEU A 755 -19.10 -14.38 -2.17
C LEU A 755 -20.02 -15.31 -1.34
N GLU A 756 -19.52 -15.88 -0.25
CA GLU A 756 -20.31 -16.67 0.71
C GLU A 756 -21.44 -15.84 1.35
N GLU A 757 -21.19 -14.57 1.71
CA GLU A 757 -22.22 -13.65 2.22
C GLU A 757 -23.24 -13.28 1.12
N ILE A 758 -22.81 -13.04 -0.13
CA ILE A 758 -23.73 -12.85 -1.26
C ILE A 758 -24.65 -14.07 -1.41
N GLN A 759 -24.12 -15.29 -1.35
CA GLN A 759 -24.89 -16.53 -1.44
C GLN A 759 -25.77 -16.80 -0.21
N SER A 760 -25.32 -16.42 0.98
CA SER A 760 -26.10 -16.46 2.22
C SER A 760 -27.34 -15.57 2.11
N VAL A 761 -27.13 -14.29 1.76
CA VAL A 761 -28.20 -13.30 1.61
C VAL A 761 -29.12 -13.65 0.43
N ARG A 762 -28.58 -14.08 -0.72
CA ARG A 762 -29.37 -14.53 -1.89
C ARG A 762 -30.39 -15.59 -1.49
N ARG A 763 -29.92 -16.69 -0.88
CA ARG A 763 -30.77 -17.80 -0.42
C ARG A 763 -31.79 -17.33 0.60
N HIS A 764 -31.40 -16.51 1.58
CA HIS A 764 -32.34 -15.94 2.55
C HIS A 764 -33.43 -15.07 1.90
N THR A 765 -33.08 -14.24 0.89
CA THR A 765 -34.08 -13.42 0.19
C THR A 765 -34.97 -14.23 -0.75
N ASN A 766 -34.47 -15.34 -1.30
CA ASN A 766 -35.24 -16.20 -2.21
C ASN A 766 -36.20 -17.14 -1.46
N SER A 767 -35.84 -17.65 -0.27
CA SER A 767 -36.76 -18.50 0.50
C SER A 767 -37.97 -17.73 1.08
N MET A 768 -37.89 -16.40 1.15
CA MET A 768 -39.05 -15.53 1.42
C MET A 768 -39.99 -15.37 0.20
N LEU A 769 -39.66 -15.97 -0.95
CA LEU A 769 -40.45 -15.95 -2.20
C LEU A 769 -40.94 -17.35 -2.63
N GLU A 770 -40.44 -18.41 -2.00
CA GLU A 770 -40.85 -19.79 -2.24
C GLU A 770 -42.35 -19.97 -2.01
N GLY A 771 -43.04 -20.55 -3.01
CA GLY A 771 -44.50 -20.62 -3.07
C GLY A 771 -45.13 -19.71 -4.12
N THR A 772 -44.41 -18.71 -4.66
CA THR A 772 -44.80 -17.99 -5.87
C THR A 772 -44.18 -18.62 -7.12
N LYS A 773 -44.88 -18.61 -8.26
CA LYS A 773 -44.36 -19.12 -9.56
C LYS A 773 -43.39 -18.14 -10.25
N ASN A 774 -42.74 -17.28 -9.48
CA ASN A 774 -41.95 -16.17 -10.01
C ASN A 774 -40.48 -16.58 -10.15
N GLN A 775 -39.83 -16.15 -11.24
CA GLN A 775 -38.37 -16.27 -11.37
C GLN A 775 -37.67 -15.52 -10.23
N HIS A 776 -36.55 -16.05 -9.75
CA HIS A 776 -35.76 -15.39 -8.70
C HIS A 776 -35.29 -14.00 -9.20
N PRO A 777 -35.42 -12.94 -8.39
CA PRO A 777 -35.06 -11.59 -8.82
C PRO A 777 -33.54 -11.45 -8.98
N PRO A 778 -33.08 -10.60 -9.93
CA PRO A 778 -31.66 -10.38 -10.16
C PRO A 778 -30.95 -9.75 -8.95
N ILE A 779 -29.69 -10.13 -8.76
CA ILE A 779 -28.76 -9.37 -7.91
C ILE A 779 -28.14 -8.24 -8.74
N VAL A 780 -28.15 -7.03 -8.20
CA VAL A 780 -27.44 -5.88 -8.79
C VAL A 780 -25.98 -5.94 -8.39
N VAL A 781 -25.06 -6.02 -9.34
CA VAL A 781 -23.60 -6.06 -9.10
C VAL A 781 -22.94 -4.86 -9.77
N HIS A 782 -22.23 -4.04 -8.99
CA HIS A 782 -21.61 -2.82 -9.50
C HIS A 782 -20.21 -2.56 -8.92
N CYS A 783 -19.42 -1.80 -9.68
CA CYS A 783 -18.17 -1.21 -9.22
C CYS A 783 -18.12 0.25 -9.68
N SER A 784 -17.06 0.69 -10.39
CA SER A 784 -17.05 1.98 -11.11
C SER A 784 -17.85 1.90 -12.42
N ALA A 785 -17.31 1.29 -13.48
CA ALA A 785 -18.02 1.16 -14.78
C ALA A 785 -18.90 -0.10 -14.92
N GLY A 786 -18.95 -0.95 -13.87
CA GLY A 786 -19.80 -2.14 -13.88
C GLY A 786 -19.30 -3.29 -14.74
N VAL A 787 -17.98 -3.37 -14.98
CA VAL A 787 -17.40 -4.36 -15.90
C VAL A 787 -16.17 -5.09 -15.33
N GLY A 788 -15.15 -4.39 -14.83
CA GLY A 788 -13.93 -5.02 -14.28
C GLY A 788 -14.21 -5.87 -13.03
N ARG A 789 -14.28 -5.25 -11.86
CA ARG A 789 -14.56 -5.94 -10.57
C ARG A 789 -15.94 -6.62 -10.53
N THR A 790 -16.94 -6.06 -11.22
CA THR A 790 -18.26 -6.69 -11.43
C THR A 790 -18.13 -8.02 -12.17
N GLY A 791 -17.30 -8.07 -13.23
CA GLY A 791 -17.00 -9.29 -13.97
C GLY A 791 -16.26 -10.32 -13.12
N VAL A 792 -15.36 -9.90 -12.22
CA VAL A 792 -14.69 -10.81 -11.27
C VAL A 792 -15.69 -11.47 -10.33
N VAL A 793 -16.60 -10.70 -9.69
CA VAL A 793 -17.63 -11.29 -8.80
C VAL A 793 -18.51 -12.28 -9.55
N ILE A 794 -19.07 -11.87 -10.70
CA ILE A 794 -20.00 -12.71 -11.47
C ILE A 794 -19.28 -13.96 -12.02
N LEU A 795 -18.05 -13.84 -12.53
CA LEU A 795 -17.30 -14.98 -13.05
C LEU A 795 -16.85 -15.93 -11.93
N SER A 796 -16.30 -15.43 -10.83
CA SER A 796 -15.90 -16.27 -9.71
C SER A 796 -17.09 -17.04 -9.13
N GLU A 797 -18.24 -16.39 -8.96
CA GLU A 797 -19.44 -17.03 -8.40
C GLU A 797 -20.01 -18.12 -9.33
N LEU A 798 -20.08 -17.88 -10.63
CA LEU A 798 -20.47 -18.89 -11.63
C LEU A 798 -19.46 -20.05 -11.71
N MET A 799 -18.16 -19.76 -11.69
CA MET A 799 -17.13 -20.80 -11.80
C MET A 799 -16.96 -21.61 -10.49
N ILE A 800 -17.26 -21.03 -9.33
CA ILE A 800 -17.38 -21.77 -8.05
C ILE A 800 -18.56 -22.75 -8.13
N TYR A 801 -19.74 -22.30 -8.58
CA TYR A 801 -20.88 -23.18 -8.79
C TYR A 801 -20.55 -24.34 -9.74
N CYS A 802 -19.82 -24.08 -10.84
CA CYS A 802 -19.33 -25.14 -11.74
C CYS A 802 -18.44 -26.16 -11.01
N LEU A 803 -17.56 -25.71 -10.11
CA LEU A 803 -16.67 -26.57 -9.35
C LEU A 803 -17.43 -27.46 -8.35
N GLU A 804 -18.36 -26.87 -7.61
CA GLU A 804 -19.24 -27.57 -6.65
C GLU A 804 -20.06 -28.68 -7.31
N HIS A 805 -20.69 -28.37 -8.45
CA HIS A 805 -21.62 -29.28 -9.14
C HIS A 805 -20.92 -30.20 -10.15
N ASN A 806 -19.60 -30.08 -10.28
CA ASN A 806 -18.74 -30.85 -11.19
C ASN A 806 -19.06 -30.65 -12.68
N GLU A 807 -19.56 -29.47 -13.02
CA GLU A 807 -19.75 -28.98 -14.38
C GLU A 807 -18.41 -28.67 -15.07
N LYS A 808 -18.45 -28.48 -16.39
CA LYS A 808 -17.25 -28.24 -17.21
C LYS A 808 -16.63 -26.87 -16.90
N VAL A 809 -15.43 -26.88 -16.32
CA VAL A 809 -14.73 -25.66 -15.84
C VAL A 809 -13.95 -24.96 -16.96
N GLU A 810 -14.64 -24.16 -17.78
CA GLU A 810 -14.02 -23.35 -18.84
C GLU A 810 -14.15 -21.84 -18.58
N VAL A 811 -13.30 -21.33 -17.68
CA VAL A 811 -13.17 -19.91 -17.33
C VAL A 811 -13.20 -18.95 -18.54
N PRO A 812 -12.43 -19.17 -19.64
CA PRO A 812 -12.44 -18.25 -20.78
C PRO A 812 -13.76 -18.31 -21.58
N MET A 813 -14.41 -19.47 -21.65
CA MET A 813 -15.70 -19.62 -22.33
C MET A 813 -16.82 -18.92 -21.55
N MET A 814 -16.81 -19.04 -20.22
CA MET A 814 -17.73 -18.31 -19.35
C MET A 814 -17.48 -16.80 -19.42
N LEU A 815 -16.22 -16.34 -19.42
CA LEU A 815 -15.92 -14.91 -19.61
C LEU A 815 -16.39 -14.39 -20.99
N ARG A 816 -16.22 -15.18 -22.05
CA ARG A 816 -16.78 -14.85 -23.37
C ARG A 816 -18.30 -14.71 -23.31
N LEU A 817 -19.00 -15.66 -22.70
CA LEU A 817 -20.46 -15.62 -22.51
C LEU A 817 -20.93 -14.38 -21.74
N LEU A 818 -20.16 -13.92 -20.75
CA LEU A 818 -20.40 -12.65 -20.05
C LEU A 818 -20.18 -11.44 -20.98
N ARG A 819 -19.13 -11.46 -21.82
CA ARG A 819 -18.80 -10.36 -22.75
C ARG A 819 -19.76 -10.21 -23.94
N GLU A 820 -20.44 -11.29 -24.34
CA GLU A 820 -21.57 -11.28 -25.28
C GLU A 820 -22.84 -10.60 -24.71
N GLN A 821 -22.88 -10.37 -23.39
CA GLN A 821 -23.99 -9.73 -22.66
C GLN A 821 -23.63 -8.37 -22.04
N ARG A 822 -22.37 -8.12 -21.69
CA ARG A 822 -21.87 -6.77 -21.38
C ARG A 822 -20.40 -6.66 -21.79
N MET A 823 -20.09 -5.68 -22.63
CA MET A 823 -18.72 -5.39 -23.07
C MET A 823 -17.74 -5.19 -21.89
N PHE A 824 -16.46 -5.50 -22.11
CA PHE A 824 -15.35 -5.26 -21.20
C PHE A 824 -15.43 -5.93 -19.81
N MET A 825 -16.33 -6.89 -19.60
CA MET A 825 -16.39 -7.69 -18.37
C MET A 825 -15.01 -8.31 -18.09
N ILE A 826 -14.47 -8.06 -16.89
CA ILE A 826 -13.04 -8.19 -16.52
C ILE A 826 -12.14 -7.38 -17.47
N GLN A 827 -11.45 -6.35 -16.94
CA GLN A 827 -10.66 -5.43 -17.80
C GLN A 827 -9.15 -5.71 -17.80
N THR A 828 -8.56 -6.16 -16.69
CA THR A 828 -7.11 -6.37 -16.60
C THR A 828 -6.74 -7.83 -16.41
N ILE A 829 -5.54 -8.22 -16.88
CA ILE A 829 -4.99 -9.55 -16.61
C ILE A 829 -4.87 -9.85 -15.11
N ALA A 830 -4.61 -8.83 -14.27
CA ALA A 830 -4.61 -9.00 -12.81
C ALA A 830 -5.98 -9.48 -12.29
N GLN A 831 -7.08 -8.89 -12.79
CA GLN A 831 -8.44 -9.31 -12.44
C GLN A 831 -8.75 -10.74 -12.90
N TYR A 832 -8.23 -11.15 -14.07
CA TYR A 832 -8.40 -12.52 -14.58
C TYR A 832 -7.57 -13.54 -13.79
N LYS A 833 -6.31 -13.23 -13.48
CA LYS A 833 -5.44 -14.01 -12.59
C LYS A 833 -6.06 -14.16 -11.20
N PHE A 834 -6.70 -13.12 -10.68
CA PHE A 834 -7.38 -13.17 -9.39
C PHE A 834 -8.59 -14.12 -9.38
N VAL A 835 -9.38 -14.22 -10.47
CA VAL A 835 -10.42 -15.27 -10.59
C VAL A 835 -9.79 -16.67 -10.49
N TYR A 836 -8.66 -16.92 -11.16
CA TYR A 836 -7.93 -18.19 -11.02
C TYR A 836 -7.47 -18.43 -9.58
N GLN A 837 -6.93 -17.42 -8.88
CA GLN A 837 -6.53 -17.53 -7.48
C GLN A 837 -7.72 -17.87 -6.56
N VAL A 838 -8.87 -17.21 -6.75
CA VAL A 838 -10.12 -17.48 -6.01
C VAL A 838 -10.59 -18.93 -6.20
N LEU A 839 -10.59 -19.45 -7.44
CA LEU A 839 -10.99 -20.83 -7.74
C LEU A 839 -9.99 -21.87 -7.19
N ILE A 840 -8.69 -21.55 -7.22
CA ILE A 840 -7.63 -22.38 -6.65
C ILE A 840 -7.73 -22.43 -5.12
N GLN A 841 -8.04 -21.29 -4.46
CA GLN A 841 -8.21 -21.24 -3.01
C GLN A 841 -9.49 -21.94 -2.56
N PHE A 842 -10.60 -21.77 -3.28
CA PHE A 842 -11.85 -22.50 -3.05
C PHE A 842 -11.61 -24.02 -3.04
N LEU A 843 -10.90 -24.56 -4.05
CA LEU A 843 -10.57 -25.99 -4.11
C LEU A 843 -9.60 -26.47 -3.02
N GLN A 844 -8.82 -25.58 -2.38
CA GLN A 844 -8.04 -25.95 -1.20
C GLN A 844 -8.92 -26.07 0.04
N ASN A 845 -9.82 -25.09 0.23
CA ASN A 845 -10.75 -25.06 1.36
C ASN A 845 -11.67 -26.29 1.36
N SER A 846 -12.22 -26.65 0.20
CA SER A 846 -13.12 -27.80 0.02
C SER A 846 -12.46 -29.18 0.21
N ARG A 847 -11.13 -29.24 0.40
CA ARG A 847 -10.36 -30.49 0.61
C ARG A 847 -9.94 -30.74 2.07
N LEU A 848 -10.48 -29.96 3.01
CA LEU A 848 -10.20 -30.07 4.46
C LEU A 848 -11.37 -30.71 5.24
N ILE A 849 -12.05 -31.69 4.62
CA ILE A 849 -13.21 -32.43 5.17
C ILE A 849 -12.93 -33.93 5.11
#